data_AF-A0A933EE31-F1
#
_entry.id   AF-A0A933EE31-F1
#
_cell.length_a   1.000
_cell.length_b   1.000
_cell.length_c   1.000
_cell.angle_alpha   90.00
_cell.angle_beta   90.00
_cell.angle_gamma   90.00
#
_symmetry.space_group_name_H-M   'P 1'
#
loop_
_entity.id
_entity.type
_entity.pdbx_description
1 polymer ?
#
loop_
_entity_poly.entity_id
_entity_poly.type
_entity_poly.pdbx_seq_one_letter_code
_entity_poly.pdbx_strand_id
1 'polypeptide(L)'
;MKGPAGWSRNRSVIVLALAAAAILVGSLAAVKMQRLSSAYAQARQSLGAVINTIGETASVMEGQERLDAAKESLDTAEASLLRLKRESAPVLLLLSPLSKLPFVGGDLHAAPLLLDAGLSLTRASKLTLAGVEPALQLAWQPAVSSDFYTSMGEALETGGPSFREAATDLDAAEIAIGKVDKAALSQRFGQYLQLVEKSLPQLRLVVAAGLEAPRLLAPLGQVQRDLGRLKTTLSHLSWSDAEGIDGLAQELALAEQSLMALRDEADGLAAVLPLLDNLPAVGLGPDIRVAPQLLDAVIGLARAARLILEGAAPVMKLAADGAWPEDLLRDARSSLEASQPSFSKAREELDLAEQRLDQLDRSGLSAETRQWLTLADDYVPLLKSAITLGPAGPRLLDTFIDARHQLAEATPWLSSLNVDALTSEKLDEVKGKLGELRAVLASVRNELDRLSLELDSAAELPWVGAGMASLRQLLEAGTGLIEAGELGIEGAQELDILPTQGLFTETFSRETGRGLEGARARFAASLAKLGDTQEVLDELDGLGLSAEVASVRKAAQMLQSYLEQGQAVVDLSWRLLGFEGPKTYLLLGQKEAEIRATGGFIGSIWEITLSQGEMVGLRFLYSPEVESVYVNTRVDFSRYLPPPEPLWKYMWAGVWLFRDSNWFPDFPTSARIAETMYQRAQGVDVDGIIAFTGRQARYLVEALGPFTIPGLRGNVNVDGQNVEELLIKGIPPPAGANPRNYSARTWFSQTIGEVLLDRLKQGLTIEETGRVVQALQRGLAEKEALVYLDDEQAQQWLRENNWDGRVLPSETDYLLVVNSDLYGSIAEALGGNVERRLDYHVQLNEDKTATGELRLEYKNPNPSNPGPCVQGEEGCFWDYLRVYLPPGSVVLSRPEFPLPPGSLYYRYGHPAEMDTFTATEQADPYKLELGGFFVLPGQAATELSFKYNLPFSLEAEGKGTYLYQLLWQKQPGTWATPVTVTVSFPESWQVEKVEPAAESIEKGQIIFNVALDRDSRFQVRLQTGGE
;
A
#
# COMPACT_ATOMS: atom_id res chain seq x y z
N MET A 1 54.22 146.60 32.84
CA MET A 1 54.85 147.28 31.69
C MET A 1 55.68 146.25 30.91
N LYS A 2 55.49 146.18 29.58
CA LYS A 2 56.34 145.59 28.50
C LYS A 2 56.83 144.12 28.64
N GLY A 3 56.47 143.29 27.64
CA GLY A 3 56.85 141.87 27.49
C GLY A 3 58.21 141.61 26.83
N PRO A 4 58.63 140.33 26.75
CA PRO A 4 58.79 139.56 25.49
C PRO A 4 58.27 138.09 25.65
N ALA A 5 57.82 137.29 24.66
CA ALA A 5 58.29 136.87 23.33
C ALA A 5 59.45 135.84 23.34
N GLY A 6 59.12 134.57 23.01
CA GLY A 6 60.04 133.60 22.36
C GLY A 6 60.09 132.17 22.93
N TRP A 7 59.40 131.20 22.30
CA TRP A 7 59.87 129.81 22.02
C TRP A 7 58.81 129.00 21.22
N SER A 8 59.00 128.86 19.90
CA SER A 8 58.07 128.17 18.96
C SER A 8 58.77 127.23 17.97
N ARG A 9 59.75 126.40 18.41
CA ARG A 9 60.54 125.55 17.49
C ARG A 9 60.18 124.05 17.45
N ASN A 10 59.22 123.55 18.25
CA ASN A 10 58.98 122.09 18.37
C ASN A 10 57.80 121.50 17.57
N ARG A 11 56.98 122.28 16.86
CA ARG A 11 55.80 121.73 16.15
C ARG A 11 56.15 121.02 14.82
N SER A 12 57.17 121.47 14.09
CA SER A 12 57.52 120.89 12.79
C SER A 12 58.15 119.50 12.88
N VAL A 13 58.87 119.22 13.97
CA VAL A 13 59.49 117.90 14.22
C VAL A 13 58.42 116.85 14.57
N ILE A 14 57.38 117.24 15.32
CA ILE A 14 56.27 116.34 15.67
C ILE A 14 55.43 116.01 14.43
N VAL A 15 55.16 116.98 13.55
CA VAL A 15 54.40 116.73 12.31
C VAL A 15 55.18 115.86 11.31
N LEU A 16 56.50 116.06 11.18
CA LEU A 16 57.36 115.20 10.35
C LEU A 16 57.54 113.79 10.94
N ALA A 17 57.63 113.65 12.26
CA ALA A 17 57.68 112.35 12.93
C ALA A 17 56.35 111.59 12.79
N LEU A 18 55.21 112.28 12.89
CA LEU A 18 53.88 111.71 12.66
C LEU A 18 53.65 111.33 11.19
N ALA A 19 54.14 112.13 10.24
CA ALA A 19 54.08 111.81 8.81
C ALA A 19 54.99 110.63 8.43
N ALA A 20 56.21 110.57 8.98
CA ALA A 20 57.12 109.44 8.81
C ALA A 20 56.57 108.17 9.46
N ALA A 21 55.97 108.27 10.65
CA ALA A 21 55.27 107.16 11.30
C ALA A 21 54.04 106.70 10.49
N ALA A 22 53.25 107.63 9.92
CA ALA A 22 52.11 107.30 9.07
C ALA A 22 52.53 106.63 7.75
N ILE A 23 53.66 107.03 7.15
CA ILE A 23 54.21 106.39 5.95
C ILE A 23 54.82 105.02 6.27
N LEU A 24 55.51 104.86 7.41
CA LEU A 24 56.05 103.58 7.85
C LEU A 24 54.93 102.58 8.22
N VAL A 25 53.90 103.06 8.94
CA VAL A 25 52.68 102.28 9.25
C VAL A 25 51.90 101.96 7.98
N GLY A 26 51.78 102.89 7.04
CA GLY A 26 51.12 102.68 5.74
C GLY A 26 51.84 101.69 4.82
N SER A 27 53.18 101.69 4.81
CA SER A 27 53.98 100.73 4.03
C SER A 27 54.06 99.34 4.69
N LEU A 28 54.14 99.25 6.02
CA LEU A 28 53.97 98.00 6.77
C LEU A 28 52.55 97.41 6.61
N ALA A 29 51.52 98.27 6.59
CA ALA A 29 50.14 97.87 6.34
C ALA A 29 49.93 97.37 4.90
N ALA A 30 50.57 97.99 3.89
CA ALA A 30 50.50 97.55 2.50
C ALA A 30 51.16 96.18 2.26
N VAL A 31 52.36 95.95 2.82
CA VAL A 31 53.05 94.64 2.73
C VAL A 31 52.27 93.55 3.47
N LYS A 32 51.68 93.87 4.64
CA LYS A 32 50.80 92.92 5.35
C LYS A 32 49.49 92.66 4.62
N MET A 33 48.85 93.67 4.03
CA MET A 33 47.63 93.53 3.22
C MET A 33 47.85 92.66 1.98
N GLN A 34 49.02 92.75 1.34
CA GLN A 34 49.36 91.88 0.21
C GLN A 34 49.50 90.41 0.63
N ARG A 35 50.16 90.13 1.76
CA ARG A 35 50.27 88.77 2.31
C ARG A 35 48.93 88.20 2.80
N LEU A 36 48.10 89.04 3.44
CA LEU A 36 46.71 88.73 3.81
C LEU A 36 45.87 88.36 2.58
N SER A 37 46.00 89.10 1.48
CA SER A 37 45.27 88.82 0.24
C SER A 37 45.66 87.48 -0.39
N SER A 38 46.95 87.11 -0.35
CA SER A 38 47.42 85.81 -0.85
C SER A 38 46.96 84.64 0.01
N ALA A 39 47.03 84.77 1.35
CA ALA A 39 46.56 83.74 2.26
C ALA A 39 45.04 83.52 2.15
N TYR A 40 44.28 84.60 1.96
CA TYR A 40 42.83 84.53 1.73
C TYR A 40 42.46 83.93 0.37
N ALA A 41 43.19 84.29 -0.71
CA ALA A 41 42.97 83.74 -2.04
C ALA A 41 43.23 82.22 -2.07
N GLN A 42 44.31 81.77 -1.40
CA GLN A 42 44.69 80.37 -1.31
C GLN A 42 43.67 79.56 -0.48
N ALA A 43 43.25 80.08 0.68
CA ALA A 43 42.20 79.45 1.48
C ALA A 43 40.88 79.31 0.71
N ARG A 44 40.48 80.34 -0.06
CA ARG A 44 39.25 80.31 -0.88
C ARG A 44 39.35 79.28 -2.01
N GLN A 45 40.51 79.16 -2.66
CA GLN A 45 40.71 78.21 -3.75
C GLN A 45 40.67 76.76 -3.24
N SER A 46 41.36 76.47 -2.12
CA SER A 46 41.38 75.13 -1.53
C SER A 46 40.01 74.69 -1.00
N LEU A 47 39.25 75.58 -0.34
CA LEU A 47 37.88 75.28 0.09
C LEU A 47 36.92 75.08 -1.09
N GLY A 48 37.12 75.81 -2.19
CA GLY A 48 36.33 75.63 -3.42
C GLY A 48 36.63 74.30 -4.13
N ALA A 49 37.86 73.80 -4.04
CA ALA A 49 38.23 72.50 -4.60
C ALA A 49 37.52 71.35 -3.87
N VAL A 50 37.49 71.36 -2.53
CA VAL A 50 36.82 70.34 -1.71
C VAL A 50 35.34 70.18 -2.06
N ILE A 51 34.63 71.29 -2.29
CA ILE A 51 33.20 71.29 -2.63
C ILE A 51 32.94 70.64 -3.99
N ASN A 52 33.85 70.80 -4.95
CA ASN A 52 33.70 70.20 -6.28
C ASN A 52 34.06 68.71 -6.31
N THR A 53 34.98 68.25 -5.45
CA THR A 53 35.44 66.85 -5.43
C THR A 53 34.42 65.88 -4.80
N ILE A 54 33.55 66.37 -3.92
CA ILE A 54 32.58 65.55 -3.14
C ILE A 54 31.25 65.33 -3.91
N GLY A 55 31.06 65.96 -5.08
CA GLY A 55 29.77 66.01 -5.78
C GLY A 55 29.41 64.91 -6.78
N GLU A 56 30.33 64.01 -7.17
CA GLU A 56 30.08 63.03 -8.24
C GLU A 56 30.49 61.60 -7.83
N THR A 57 29.61 60.61 -8.04
CA THR A 57 29.84 59.19 -7.77
C THR A 57 30.60 58.52 -8.92
N ALA A 58 31.71 57.86 -8.61
CA ALA A 58 32.57 57.19 -9.60
C ALA A 58 33.26 55.94 -9.02
N SER A 59 33.93 55.17 -9.89
CA SER A 59 34.44 53.80 -9.66
C SER A 59 35.45 53.65 -8.49
N VAL A 60 35.72 52.41 -8.06
CA VAL A 60 36.62 52.03 -6.93
C VAL A 60 37.98 52.76 -6.94
N MET A 61 38.60 52.91 -8.12
CA MET A 61 39.88 53.63 -8.24
C MET A 61 39.73 55.15 -8.17
N GLU A 62 38.64 55.72 -8.70
CA GLU A 62 38.39 57.16 -8.64
C GLU A 62 37.96 57.63 -7.25
N GLY A 63 37.32 56.77 -6.45
CA GLY A 63 36.88 57.09 -5.09
C GLY A 63 38.04 57.40 -4.13
N GLN A 64 39.08 56.56 -4.14
CA GLN A 64 40.25 56.73 -3.27
C GLN A 64 41.09 57.96 -3.66
N GLU A 65 41.34 58.17 -4.96
CA GLU A 65 42.07 59.34 -5.45
C GLU A 65 41.35 60.66 -5.11
N ARG A 66 40.01 60.67 -5.19
CA ARG A 66 39.18 61.83 -4.81
C ARG A 66 39.20 62.09 -3.29
N LEU A 67 39.17 61.03 -2.48
CA LEU A 67 39.28 61.15 -1.02
C LEU A 67 40.63 61.73 -0.61
N ASP A 68 41.72 61.26 -1.22
CA ASP A 68 43.08 61.77 -0.98
C ASP A 68 43.22 63.23 -1.42
N ALA A 69 42.67 63.59 -2.60
CA ALA A 69 42.65 64.97 -3.08
C ALA A 69 41.81 65.92 -2.20
N ALA A 70 40.70 65.44 -1.63
CA ALA A 70 39.88 66.22 -0.70
C ALA A 70 40.61 66.47 0.63
N LYS A 71 41.31 65.46 1.16
CA LYS A 71 42.16 65.59 2.36
C LYS A 71 43.29 66.60 2.16
N GLU A 72 44.03 66.49 1.05
CA GLU A 72 45.11 67.43 0.70
C GLU A 72 44.59 68.87 0.56
N SER A 73 43.40 69.04 -0.04
CA SER A 73 42.75 70.33 -0.17
C SER A 73 42.33 70.91 1.19
N LEU A 74 41.83 70.09 2.12
CA LEU A 74 41.50 70.50 3.48
C LEU A 74 42.73 70.83 4.33
N ASP A 75 43.83 70.07 4.19
CA ASP A 75 45.13 70.38 4.82
C ASP A 75 45.65 71.75 4.38
N THR A 76 45.58 72.00 3.07
CA THR A 76 45.99 73.27 2.48
C THR A 76 45.08 74.42 2.93
N ALA A 77 43.77 74.17 3.05
CA ALA A 77 42.81 75.14 3.56
C ALA A 77 43.07 75.49 5.03
N GLU A 78 43.31 74.49 5.88
CA GLU A 78 43.60 74.68 7.30
C GLU A 78 44.90 75.47 7.50
N ALA A 79 45.99 75.09 6.82
CA ALA A 79 47.26 75.80 6.88
C ALA A 79 47.11 77.26 6.42
N SER A 80 46.32 77.50 5.39
CA SER A 80 46.04 78.85 4.87
C SER A 80 45.20 79.68 5.84
N LEU A 81 44.18 79.10 6.48
CA LEU A 81 43.35 79.77 7.49
C LEU A 81 44.13 80.06 8.78
N LEU A 82 44.99 79.15 9.23
CA LEU A 82 45.88 79.37 10.38
C LEU A 82 46.87 80.50 10.10
N ARG A 83 47.43 80.53 8.88
CA ARG A 83 48.28 81.63 8.43
C ARG A 83 47.51 82.94 8.37
N LEU A 84 46.29 82.92 7.83
CA LEU A 84 45.41 84.08 7.74
C LEU A 84 45.06 84.63 9.13
N LYS A 85 44.79 83.76 10.10
CA LYS A 85 44.54 84.13 11.52
C LYS A 85 45.79 84.75 12.18
N ARG A 86 46.97 84.18 11.95
CA ARG A 86 48.24 84.69 12.52
C ARG A 86 48.63 86.05 11.93
N GLU A 87 48.47 86.22 10.63
CA GLU A 87 48.85 87.44 9.91
C GLU A 87 47.81 88.56 10.06
N SER A 88 46.51 88.22 10.22
CA SER A 88 45.44 89.20 10.44
C SER A 88 45.42 89.77 11.85
N ALA A 89 45.81 88.99 12.88
CA ALA A 89 45.75 89.41 14.28
C ALA A 89 46.38 90.80 14.57
N PRO A 90 47.64 91.10 14.20
CA PRO A 90 48.22 92.42 14.44
C PRO A 90 47.59 93.54 13.57
N VAL A 91 46.97 93.20 12.44
CA VAL A 91 46.28 94.16 11.57
C VAL A 91 44.90 94.51 12.14
N LEU A 92 44.16 93.51 12.62
CA LEU A 92 42.88 93.70 13.31
C LEU A 92 43.04 94.50 14.60
N LEU A 93 44.17 94.31 15.31
CA LEU A 93 44.49 95.07 16.53
C LEU A 93 44.79 96.56 16.24
N LEU A 94 45.42 96.87 15.10
CA LEU A 94 45.64 98.24 14.63
C LEU A 94 44.36 98.90 14.09
N LEU A 95 43.46 98.12 13.48
CA LEU A 95 42.18 98.59 12.95
C LEU A 95 41.04 98.62 14.00
N SER A 96 41.32 98.20 15.23
CA SER A 96 40.40 98.22 16.38
C SER A 96 39.59 99.52 16.54
N PRO A 97 40.16 100.74 16.36
CA PRO A 97 39.39 101.98 16.48
C PRO A 97 38.35 102.18 15.37
N LEU A 98 38.56 101.58 14.19
CA LEU A 98 37.66 101.66 13.03
C LEU A 98 36.45 100.73 13.15
N SER A 99 36.41 99.89 14.19
CA SER A 99 35.28 99.00 14.50
C SER A 99 33.97 99.77 14.81
N LYS A 100 34.05 101.08 15.07
CA LYS A 100 32.88 101.96 15.30
C LYS A 100 32.28 102.56 14.03
N LEU A 101 32.84 102.29 12.84
CA LEU A 101 32.34 102.85 11.58
C LEU A 101 31.17 102.02 11.01
N PRO A 102 30.08 102.66 10.54
CA PRO A 102 28.83 102.00 10.17
C PRO A 102 28.89 101.02 8.98
N PHE A 103 29.98 101.03 8.19
CA PHE A 103 30.11 100.17 6.99
C PHE A 103 31.21 99.10 7.07
N VAL A 104 32.13 99.19 8.04
CA VAL A 104 33.31 98.29 8.14
C VAL A 104 33.41 97.68 9.55
N GLY A 105 32.68 98.24 10.53
CA GLY A 105 32.74 97.84 11.93
C GLY A 105 32.25 96.43 12.21
N GLY A 106 31.13 96.03 11.59
CA GLY A 106 30.59 94.68 11.73
C GLY A 106 31.52 93.62 11.14
N ASP A 107 32.10 93.87 9.96
CA ASP A 107 33.06 92.95 9.32
C ASP A 107 34.34 92.78 10.16
N LEU A 108 34.85 93.84 10.78
CA LEU A 108 36.05 93.77 11.64
C LEU A 108 35.78 93.02 12.95
N HIS A 109 34.56 93.11 13.49
CA HIS A 109 34.17 92.37 14.71
C HIS A 109 33.90 90.89 14.42
N ALA A 110 33.33 90.60 13.25
CA ALA A 110 33.02 89.25 12.81
C ALA A 110 34.23 88.47 12.28
N ALA A 111 35.24 89.14 11.71
CA ALA A 111 36.41 88.50 11.10
C ALA A 111 37.12 87.44 11.98
N PRO A 112 37.46 87.68 13.27
CA PRO A 112 38.07 86.65 14.11
C PRO A 112 37.12 85.48 14.40
N LEU A 113 35.83 85.75 14.60
CA LEU A 113 34.81 84.72 14.84
C LEU A 113 34.57 83.84 13.61
N LEU A 114 34.55 84.44 12.41
CA LEU A 114 34.41 83.71 11.14
C LEU A 114 35.67 82.90 10.78
N LEU A 115 36.85 83.38 11.17
CA LEU A 115 38.10 82.62 11.05
C LEU A 115 38.12 81.42 12.00
N ASP A 116 37.65 81.59 13.24
CA ASP A 116 37.51 80.51 14.21
C ASP A 116 36.50 79.47 13.74
N ALA A 117 35.34 79.92 13.25
CA ALA A 117 34.34 79.05 12.64
C ALA A 117 34.89 78.29 11.42
N GLY A 118 35.58 78.98 10.51
CA GLY A 118 36.18 78.35 9.32
C GLY A 118 37.26 77.32 9.66
N LEU A 119 38.09 77.58 10.67
CA LEU A 119 39.10 76.63 11.15
C LEU A 119 38.48 75.41 11.82
N SER A 120 37.47 75.61 12.66
CA SER A 120 36.74 74.52 13.31
C SER A 120 35.96 73.68 12.29
N LEU A 121 35.32 74.28 11.29
CA LEU A 121 34.65 73.56 10.21
C LEU A 121 35.61 72.75 9.33
N THR A 122 36.79 73.30 9.03
CA THR A 122 37.80 72.61 8.23
C THR A 122 38.34 71.41 8.99
N ARG A 123 38.63 71.55 10.29
CA ARG A 123 39.06 70.44 11.16
C ARG A 123 37.98 69.39 11.34
N ALA A 124 36.74 69.81 11.61
CA ALA A 124 35.59 68.90 11.65
C ALA A 124 35.43 68.12 10.34
N SER A 125 35.60 68.76 9.18
CA SER A 125 35.49 68.10 7.88
C SER A 125 36.61 67.06 7.67
N LYS A 126 37.85 67.37 8.08
CA LYS A 126 38.97 66.42 8.05
C LYS A 126 38.74 65.22 8.94
N LEU A 127 38.31 65.46 10.18
CA LEU A 127 38.00 64.42 11.16
C LEU A 127 36.81 63.56 10.72
N THR A 128 35.81 64.16 10.07
CA THR A 128 34.68 63.43 9.47
C THR A 128 35.15 62.51 8.33
N LEU A 129 36.02 63.00 7.43
CA LEU A 129 36.59 62.16 6.36
C LEU A 129 37.48 61.04 6.90
N ALA A 130 38.28 61.33 7.93
CA ALA A 130 39.10 60.31 8.59
C ALA A 130 38.24 59.24 9.30
N GLY A 131 37.10 59.64 9.87
CA GLY A 131 36.15 58.72 10.50
C GLY A 131 35.39 57.84 9.50
N VAL A 132 35.01 58.37 8.34
CA VAL A 132 34.26 57.65 7.29
C VAL A 132 35.17 56.76 6.42
N GLU A 133 36.46 57.07 6.31
CA GLU A 133 37.40 56.41 5.39
C GLU A 133 37.42 54.88 5.47
N PRO A 134 37.55 54.24 6.66
CA PRO A 134 37.57 52.78 6.74
C PRO A 134 36.31 52.14 6.16
N ALA A 135 35.15 52.79 6.32
CA ALA A 135 33.87 52.31 5.82
C ALA A 135 33.73 52.51 4.31
N LEU A 136 34.22 53.62 3.76
CA LEU A 136 34.26 53.82 2.30
C LEU A 136 35.14 52.80 1.59
N GLN A 137 36.28 52.45 2.20
CA GLN A 137 37.19 51.44 1.65
C GLN A 137 36.54 50.06 1.56
N LEU A 138 35.69 49.69 2.52
CA LEU A 138 34.89 48.45 2.48
C LEU A 138 33.77 48.53 1.43
N ALA A 139 33.05 49.65 1.38
CA ALA A 139 31.97 49.87 0.41
C ALA A 139 32.45 49.85 -1.05
N TRP A 140 33.73 50.11 -1.30
CA TRP A 140 34.34 50.07 -2.63
C TRP A 140 34.92 48.69 -3.02
N GLN A 141 34.77 47.64 -2.20
CA GLN A 141 35.25 46.29 -2.57
C GLN A 141 34.23 45.54 -3.43
N PRO A 142 34.65 44.76 -4.47
CA PRO A 142 33.73 44.09 -5.39
C PRO A 142 32.97 42.85 -4.84
N ALA A 143 33.10 42.50 -3.56
CA ALA A 143 32.50 41.31 -2.99
C ALA A 143 31.73 41.64 -1.70
N VAL A 144 30.41 41.73 -1.81
CA VAL A 144 29.51 41.85 -0.65
C VAL A 144 29.37 40.46 -0.03
N SER A 145 30.12 40.22 1.05
CA SER A 145 29.97 39.02 1.88
C SER A 145 28.71 39.10 2.76
N SER A 146 28.29 37.96 3.32
CA SER A 146 27.22 37.89 4.34
C SER A 146 27.50 38.71 5.61
N ASP A 147 28.73 39.19 5.79
CA ASP A 147 29.16 39.98 6.94
C ASP A 147 29.32 41.47 6.62
N PHE A 148 28.87 41.92 5.43
CA PHE A 148 29.07 43.29 4.96
C PHE A 148 28.64 44.36 5.98
N TYR A 149 27.44 44.25 6.54
CA TYR A 149 26.96 45.23 7.53
C TYR A 149 27.75 45.17 8.85
N THR A 150 28.16 43.98 9.29
CA THR A 150 29.02 43.82 10.47
C THR A 150 30.37 44.49 10.26
N SER A 151 31.04 44.23 9.13
CA SER A 151 32.32 44.85 8.79
C SER A 151 32.20 46.37 8.59
N MET A 152 31.10 46.85 8.01
CA MET A 152 30.81 48.28 7.90
C MET A 152 30.61 48.95 9.27
N GLY A 153 29.94 48.27 10.20
CA GLY A 153 29.77 48.71 11.59
C GLY A 153 31.11 48.84 12.31
N GLU A 154 31.95 47.81 12.25
CA GLU A 154 33.30 47.79 12.86
C GLU A 154 34.21 48.90 12.29
N ALA A 155 34.13 49.13 10.98
CA ALA A 155 34.90 50.18 10.32
C ALA A 155 34.47 51.59 10.73
N LEU A 156 33.16 51.84 10.86
CA LEU A 156 32.64 53.11 11.38
C LEU A 156 32.93 53.29 12.87
N GLU A 157 32.90 52.21 13.65
CA GLU A 157 33.27 52.23 15.07
C GLU A 157 34.74 52.60 15.27
N THR A 158 35.62 52.09 14.39
CA THR A 158 37.04 52.46 14.34
C THR A 158 37.22 53.97 14.08
N GLY A 159 36.35 54.56 13.26
CA GLY A 159 36.28 56.02 13.01
C GLY A 159 35.61 56.84 14.13
N GLY A 160 34.99 56.19 15.13
CA GLY A 160 34.23 56.81 16.22
C GLY A 160 34.95 57.92 16.99
N PRO A 161 36.25 57.78 17.37
CA PRO A 161 37.00 58.86 18.00
C PRO A 161 37.06 60.13 17.14
N SER A 162 37.27 59.98 15.83
CA SER A 162 37.33 61.10 14.88
C SER A 162 35.98 61.78 14.72
N PHE A 163 34.87 61.02 14.70
CA PHE A 163 33.52 61.61 14.68
C PHE A 163 33.19 62.40 15.96
N ARG A 164 33.57 61.91 17.15
CA ARG A 164 33.35 62.65 18.41
C ARG A 164 34.14 63.96 18.46
N GLU A 165 35.37 63.93 17.98
CA GLU A 165 36.21 65.12 17.88
C GLU A 165 35.67 66.09 16.82
N ALA A 166 35.19 65.58 15.67
CA ALA A 166 34.51 66.38 14.66
C ALA A 166 33.24 67.05 15.18
N ALA A 167 32.43 66.35 16.00
CA ALA A 167 31.25 66.92 16.65
C ALA A 167 31.62 68.08 17.59
N THR A 168 32.72 67.93 18.33
CA THR A 168 33.23 68.97 19.23
C THR A 168 33.68 70.22 18.44
N ASP A 169 34.37 70.03 17.33
CA ASP A 169 34.78 71.13 16.45
C ASP A 169 33.57 71.76 15.72
N LEU A 170 32.53 70.98 15.37
CA LEU A 170 31.28 71.51 14.83
C LEU A 170 30.55 72.41 15.84
N ASP A 171 30.43 71.98 17.09
CA ASP A 171 29.84 72.79 18.16
C ASP A 171 30.65 74.07 18.38
N ALA A 172 31.98 74.00 18.34
CA ALA A 172 32.85 75.17 18.43
C ALA A 172 32.64 76.16 17.27
N ALA A 173 32.43 75.65 16.05
CA ALA A 173 32.12 76.47 14.88
C ALA A 173 30.75 77.16 15.00
N GLU A 174 29.73 76.43 15.46
CA GLU A 174 28.38 76.94 15.66
C GLU A 174 28.33 78.02 16.75
N ILE A 175 29.05 77.82 17.85
CA ILE A 175 29.23 78.83 18.91
C ILE A 175 29.92 80.09 18.36
N ALA A 176 30.92 79.94 17.49
CA ALA A 176 31.62 81.06 16.87
C ALA A 176 30.72 81.84 15.89
N ILE A 177 29.93 81.13 15.08
CA ILE A 177 28.94 81.69 14.14
C ILE A 177 27.81 82.41 14.89
N GLY A 178 27.30 81.82 15.98
CA GLY A 178 26.20 82.38 16.76
C GLY A 178 26.55 83.70 17.46
N LYS A 179 27.84 84.00 17.63
CA LYS A 179 28.34 85.27 18.17
C LYS A 179 28.45 86.39 17.13
N VAL A 180 28.22 86.10 15.85
CA VAL A 180 28.30 87.07 14.76
C VAL A 180 26.98 87.84 14.62
N ASP A 181 27.04 89.17 14.69
CA ASP A 181 25.89 90.03 14.39
C ASP A 181 25.65 90.08 12.87
N LYS A 182 24.72 89.26 12.40
CA LYS A 182 24.42 89.05 10.97
C LYS A 182 23.90 90.32 10.28
N ALA A 183 23.23 91.20 11.02
CA ALA A 183 22.66 92.43 10.47
C ALA A 183 23.72 93.50 10.20
N ALA A 184 24.90 93.38 10.81
CA ALA A 184 26.01 94.32 10.70
C ALA A 184 27.06 93.93 9.64
N LEU A 185 26.90 92.79 8.97
CA LEU A 185 27.85 92.27 7.97
C LEU A 185 27.66 92.93 6.59
N SER A 186 28.76 93.08 5.86
CA SER A 186 28.69 93.41 4.43
C SER A 186 28.13 92.25 3.61
N GLN A 187 27.55 92.56 2.45
CA GLN A 187 26.98 91.58 1.51
C GLN A 187 27.94 90.42 1.21
N ARG A 188 29.24 90.70 1.14
CA ARG A 188 30.27 89.71 0.85
C ARG A 188 30.48 88.72 2.00
N PHE A 189 30.57 89.19 3.25
CA PHE A 189 30.71 88.30 4.41
C PHE A 189 29.40 87.57 4.74
N GLY A 190 28.24 88.19 4.48
CA GLY A 190 26.93 87.55 4.60
C GLY A 190 26.76 86.34 3.67
N GLN A 191 27.27 86.40 2.43
CA GLN A 191 27.26 85.26 1.50
C GLN A 191 28.13 84.08 1.98
N TYR A 192 29.27 84.36 2.61
CA TYR A 192 30.13 83.32 3.20
C TYR A 192 29.47 82.66 4.40
N LEU A 193 28.83 83.46 5.26
CA LEU A 193 28.08 82.94 6.39
C LEU A 193 26.93 82.04 5.95
N GLN A 194 26.18 82.43 4.90
CA GLN A 194 25.13 81.59 4.33
C GLN A 194 25.63 80.25 3.77
N LEU A 195 26.81 80.23 3.12
CA LEU A 195 27.39 78.98 2.61
C LEU A 195 27.78 78.04 3.76
N VAL A 196 28.35 78.59 4.82
CA VAL A 196 28.71 77.86 6.03
C VAL A 196 27.46 77.35 6.77
N GLU A 197 26.45 78.19 6.95
CA GLU A 197 25.16 77.82 7.58
C GLU A 197 24.40 76.77 6.79
N LYS A 198 24.54 76.74 5.46
CA LYS A 198 23.96 75.69 4.60
C LYS A 198 24.70 74.36 4.72
N SER A 199 26.01 74.38 4.97
CA SER A 199 26.87 73.19 4.99
C SER A 199 26.96 72.55 6.38
N LEU A 200 26.77 73.33 7.44
CA LEU A 200 26.85 72.88 8.84
C LEU A 200 25.87 71.73 9.16
N PRO A 201 24.58 71.76 8.78
CA PRO A 201 23.64 70.68 9.08
C PRO A 201 24.00 69.39 8.35
N GLN A 202 24.56 69.49 7.15
CA GLN A 202 24.97 68.33 6.34
C GLN A 202 26.17 67.62 6.97
N LEU A 203 27.18 68.37 7.43
CA LEU A 203 28.33 67.78 8.11
C LEU A 203 27.93 67.17 9.47
N ARG A 204 27.05 67.86 10.22
CA ARG A 204 26.53 67.38 11.51
C ARG A 204 25.75 66.08 11.36
N LEU A 205 24.98 65.94 10.27
CA LEU A 205 24.30 64.70 9.93
C LEU A 205 25.28 63.56 9.65
N VAL A 206 26.33 63.78 8.85
CA VAL A 206 27.33 62.74 8.55
C VAL A 206 28.06 62.29 9.82
N VAL A 207 28.39 63.23 10.71
CA VAL A 207 29.01 62.92 12.01
C VAL A 207 28.04 62.17 12.93
N ALA A 208 26.78 62.57 13.01
CA ALA A 208 25.76 61.89 13.80
C ALA A 208 25.50 60.47 13.26
N ALA A 209 25.39 60.32 11.94
CA ALA A 209 25.25 59.03 11.27
C ALA A 209 26.47 58.13 11.53
N GLY A 210 27.69 58.67 11.48
CA GLY A 210 28.91 57.91 11.80
C GLY A 210 29.00 57.43 13.25
N LEU A 211 28.35 58.13 14.19
CA LEU A 211 28.32 57.76 15.61
C LEU A 211 27.22 56.74 15.94
N GLU A 212 26.06 56.80 15.26
CA GLU A 212 24.92 55.92 15.54
C GLU A 212 24.84 54.70 14.61
N ALA A 213 25.35 54.77 13.38
CA ALA A 213 25.32 53.65 12.43
C ALA A 213 25.97 52.35 12.95
N PRO A 214 27.11 52.36 13.68
CA PRO A 214 27.69 51.13 14.23
C PRO A 214 26.72 50.33 15.12
N ARG A 215 25.87 51.02 15.90
CA ARG A 215 24.90 50.39 16.80
C ARG A 215 23.79 49.64 16.07
N LEU A 216 23.50 50.03 14.82
CA LEU A 216 22.43 49.45 14.01
C LEU A 216 22.95 48.39 13.05
N LEU A 217 24.14 48.62 12.50
CA LEU A 217 24.73 47.74 11.51
C LEU A 217 25.14 46.38 12.11
N ALA A 218 25.52 46.34 13.39
CA ALA A 218 25.85 45.09 14.08
C ALA A 218 24.62 44.16 14.29
N PRO A 219 23.51 44.60 14.91
CA PRO A 219 22.28 43.81 14.97
C PRO A 219 21.71 43.46 13.59
N LEU A 220 21.78 44.38 12.62
CA LEU A 220 21.29 44.13 11.26
C LEU A 220 22.09 43.03 10.54
N GLY A 221 23.41 43.02 10.71
CA GLY A 221 24.27 41.93 10.20
C GLY A 221 23.95 40.59 10.88
N GLN A 222 23.66 40.61 12.18
CA GLN A 222 23.23 39.41 12.90
C GLN A 222 21.89 38.86 12.38
N VAL A 223 20.89 39.73 12.20
CA VAL A 223 19.59 39.37 11.62
C VAL A 223 19.75 38.78 10.21
N GLN A 224 20.59 39.36 9.36
CA GLN A 224 20.83 38.84 8.01
C GLN A 224 21.43 37.42 8.03
N ARG A 225 22.37 37.15 8.95
CA ARG A 225 22.95 35.82 9.11
C ARG A 225 21.93 34.80 9.60
N ASP A 226 21.14 35.15 10.60
CA ASP A 226 20.14 34.27 11.19
C ASP A 226 19.03 33.94 10.19
N LEU A 227 18.54 34.93 9.44
CA LEU A 227 17.58 34.70 8.36
C LEU A 227 18.19 33.90 7.20
N GLY A 228 19.48 34.07 6.92
CA GLY A 228 20.21 33.26 5.93
C GLY A 228 20.32 31.78 6.34
N ARG A 229 20.60 31.52 7.62
CA ARG A 229 20.57 30.16 8.19
C ARG A 229 19.18 29.57 8.13
N LEU A 230 18.17 30.31 8.61
CA LEU A 230 16.77 29.90 8.56
C LEU A 230 16.34 29.48 7.15
N LYS A 231 16.65 30.30 6.14
CA LYS A 231 16.35 30.02 4.73
C LYS A 231 17.03 28.74 4.23
N THR A 232 18.27 28.50 4.65
CA THR A 232 19.03 27.30 4.29
C THR A 232 18.43 26.05 4.94
N THR A 233 18.13 26.12 6.24
CA THR A 233 17.47 25.03 6.99
C THR A 233 16.12 24.69 6.37
N LEU A 234 15.29 25.68 6.07
CA LEU A 234 13.99 25.49 5.41
C LEU A 234 14.12 24.82 4.03
N SER A 235 15.17 25.13 3.24
CA SER A 235 15.37 24.54 1.92
C SER A 235 15.83 23.07 1.94
N HIS A 236 16.31 22.58 3.08
CA HIS A 236 16.80 21.22 3.26
C HIS A 236 15.97 20.39 4.24
N LEU A 237 14.90 20.96 4.81
CA LEU A 237 14.08 20.31 5.82
C LEU A 237 13.29 19.14 5.20
N SER A 238 13.55 17.93 5.71
CA SER A 238 12.61 16.82 5.56
C SER A 238 11.67 16.82 6.76
N TRP A 239 10.37 16.87 6.53
CA TRP A 239 9.36 16.81 7.60
C TRP A 239 9.35 15.48 8.38
N SER A 240 10.11 14.49 7.92
CA SER A 240 10.34 13.21 8.60
C SER A 240 11.54 13.21 9.56
N ASP A 241 12.33 14.28 9.62
CA ASP A 241 13.55 14.37 10.41
C ASP A 241 13.34 15.19 11.70
N ALA A 242 13.22 14.48 12.82
CA ALA A 242 13.02 15.08 14.14
C ALA A 242 14.18 15.98 14.58
N GLU A 243 15.42 15.67 14.18
CA GLU A 243 16.59 16.52 14.50
C GLU A 243 16.55 17.82 13.68
N GLY A 244 16.13 17.73 12.42
CA GLY A 244 15.93 18.89 11.55
C GLY A 244 14.88 19.87 12.07
N ILE A 245 13.80 19.35 12.67
CA ILE A 245 12.72 20.16 13.27
C ILE A 245 13.17 20.87 14.55
N ASP A 246 13.87 20.18 15.45
CA ASP A 246 14.45 20.79 16.65
C ASP A 246 15.46 21.89 16.27
N GLY A 247 16.26 21.64 15.22
CA GLY A 247 17.16 22.63 14.64
C GLY A 247 16.43 23.86 14.09
N LEU A 248 15.29 23.68 13.40
CA LEU A 248 14.48 24.79 12.89
C LEU A 248 13.89 25.64 14.03
N ALA A 249 13.40 25.02 15.10
CA ALA A 249 12.88 25.74 16.27
C ALA A 249 13.97 26.58 16.95
N GLN A 250 15.21 26.06 17.03
CA GLN A 250 16.35 26.81 17.55
C GLN A 250 16.74 27.98 16.65
N GLU A 251 16.78 27.79 15.33
CA GLU A 251 17.09 28.87 14.38
C GLU A 251 16.00 29.96 14.39
N LEU A 252 14.72 29.61 14.57
CA LEU A 252 13.64 30.58 14.76
C LEU A 252 13.78 31.36 16.06
N ALA A 253 14.20 30.72 17.15
CA ALA A 253 14.46 31.39 18.42
C ALA A 253 15.63 32.39 18.32
N LEU A 254 16.70 32.01 17.62
CA LEU A 254 17.83 32.89 17.34
C LEU A 254 17.42 34.08 16.46
N ALA A 255 16.65 33.83 15.40
CA ALA A 255 16.12 34.87 14.54
C ALA A 255 15.19 35.83 15.32
N GLU A 256 14.30 35.32 16.16
CA GLU A 256 13.43 36.10 17.05
C GLU A 256 14.28 37.02 17.95
N GLN A 257 15.30 36.46 18.61
CA GLN A 257 16.19 37.21 19.51
C GLN A 257 16.94 38.33 18.79
N SER A 258 17.47 38.06 17.60
CA SER A 258 18.20 39.04 16.80
C SER A 258 17.28 40.14 16.24
N LEU A 259 16.06 39.79 15.84
CA LEU A 259 15.04 40.77 15.43
C LEU A 259 14.62 41.67 16.58
N MET A 260 14.47 41.13 17.80
CA MET A 260 14.21 41.92 19.01
C MET A 260 15.37 42.87 19.33
N ALA A 261 16.61 42.39 19.24
CA ALA A 261 17.79 43.26 19.44
C ALA A 261 17.85 44.39 18.41
N LEU A 262 17.51 44.11 17.14
CA LEU A 262 17.40 45.14 16.10
C LEU A 262 16.24 46.12 16.37
N ARG A 263 15.11 45.62 16.90
CA ARG A 263 13.94 46.44 17.27
C ARG A 263 14.25 47.41 18.41
N ASP A 264 14.96 46.96 19.44
CA ASP A 264 15.35 47.75 20.60
C ASP A 264 16.31 48.89 20.19
N GLU A 265 17.26 48.61 19.29
CA GLU A 265 18.19 49.62 18.76
C GLU A 265 17.52 50.57 17.75
N ALA A 266 16.51 50.09 17.00
CA ALA A 266 15.74 50.90 16.06
C ALA A 266 14.89 51.99 16.76
N ASP A 267 14.48 51.79 18.02
CA ASP A 267 13.81 52.85 18.80
C ASP A 267 14.77 54.00 19.13
N GLY A 268 16.08 53.74 19.23
CA GLY A 268 17.13 54.76 19.41
C GLY A 268 17.28 55.72 18.22
N LEU A 269 16.88 55.29 17.02
CA LEU A 269 16.89 56.12 15.80
C LEU A 269 15.81 57.20 15.77
N ALA A 270 14.82 57.14 16.66
CA ALA A 270 13.77 58.17 16.78
C ALA A 270 14.36 59.58 16.97
N ALA A 271 15.55 59.69 17.56
CA ALA A 271 16.26 60.94 17.76
C ALA A 271 16.87 61.54 16.48
N VAL A 272 17.13 60.72 15.44
CA VAL A 272 17.81 61.12 14.19
C VAL A 272 16.82 61.21 13.01
N LEU A 273 15.66 60.55 13.13
CA LEU A 273 14.55 60.56 12.17
C LEU A 273 14.16 61.95 11.63
N PRO A 274 14.04 63.02 12.44
CA PRO A 274 13.69 64.37 11.94
C PRO A 274 14.73 64.97 10.98
N LEU A 275 15.98 64.53 11.07
CA LEU A 275 17.08 65.00 10.21
C LEU A 275 17.14 64.28 8.86
N LEU A 276 16.49 63.12 8.74
CA LEU A 276 16.49 62.27 7.54
C LEU A 276 15.30 62.55 6.59
N ASP A 277 14.20 63.12 7.09
CA ASP A 277 12.96 63.38 6.33
C ASP A 277 13.12 64.39 5.17
N ASN A 278 14.17 65.21 5.17
CA ASN A 278 14.38 66.29 4.19
C ASN A 278 15.44 66.01 3.12
N LEU A 279 15.88 64.76 2.96
CA LEU A 279 16.92 64.39 1.98
C LEU A 279 16.32 63.86 0.67
N PRO A 280 16.43 64.61 -0.45
CA PRO A 280 15.88 64.18 -1.73
C PRO A 280 16.70 63.11 -2.48
N ALA A 281 17.78 62.57 -1.90
CA ALA A 281 18.78 61.80 -2.65
C ALA A 281 18.92 60.30 -2.30
N VAL A 282 18.34 59.79 -1.19
CA VAL A 282 18.65 58.41 -0.73
C VAL A 282 17.43 57.48 -0.63
N GLY A 283 16.19 57.95 -0.73
CA GLY A 283 15.02 57.07 -0.88
C GLY A 283 14.69 56.11 0.28
N LEU A 284 15.47 56.11 1.37
CA LEU A 284 15.31 55.22 2.54
C LEU A 284 14.24 55.70 3.55
N GLY A 285 13.64 56.88 3.35
CA GLY A 285 12.65 57.46 4.25
C GLY A 285 11.39 56.59 4.48
N PRO A 286 10.78 56.02 3.43
CA PRO A 286 9.64 55.10 3.58
C PRO A 286 9.99 53.84 4.37
N ASP A 287 11.13 53.20 4.10
CA ASP A 287 11.55 51.96 4.78
C ASP A 287 11.79 52.17 6.28
N ILE A 288 12.45 53.27 6.66
CA ILE A 288 12.74 53.58 8.08
C ILE A 288 11.45 53.89 8.86
N ARG A 289 10.45 54.51 8.22
CA ARG A 289 9.16 54.80 8.87
C ARG A 289 8.36 53.54 9.19
N VAL A 290 8.44 52.54 8.31
CA VAL A 290 7.70 51.28 8.50
C VAL A 290 8.47 50.23 9.29
N ALA A 291 9.79 50.39 9.46
CA ALA A 291 10.66 49.43 10.14
C ALA A 291 10.16 49.00 11.53
N PRO A 292 9.66 49.88 12.43
CA PRO A 292 9.09 49.48 13.71
C PRO A 292 7.94 48.47 13.58
N GLN A 293 6.96 48.77 12.73
CA GLN A 293 5.78 47.93 12.52
C GLN A 293 6.11 46.64 11.79
N LEU A 294 7.03 46.71 10.83
CA LEU A 294 7.52 45.54 10.09
C LEU A 294 8.28 44.58 11.01
N LEU A 295 9.18 45.09 11.85
CA LEU A 295 9.91 44.27 12.83
C LEU A 295 8.95 43.64 13.84
N ASP A 296 7.97 44.40 14.36
CA ASP A 296 6.96 43.88 15.27
C ASP A 296 6.08 42.80 14.62
N ALA A 297 5.80 42.90 13.32
CA ALA A 297 5.09 41.87 12.57
C ALA A 297 5.95 40.61 12.37
N VAL A 298 7.19 40.76 11.90
CA VAL A 298 8.09 39.63 11.63
C VAL A 298 8.51 38.90 12.92
N ILE A 299 8.68 39.61 14.03
CA ILE A 299 8.88 39.01 15.36
C ILE A 299 7.66 38.16 15.75
N GLY A 300 6.45 38.69 15.55
CA GLY A 300 5.21 37.94 15.79
C GLY A 300 5.09 36.68 14.94
N LEU A 301 5.44 36.76 13.65
CA LEU A 301 5.47 35.59 12.75
C LEU A 301 6.51 34.55 13.18
N ALA A 302 7.73 34.97 13.51
CA ALA A 302 8.80 34.06 13.96
C ALA A 302 8.42 33.37 15.28
N ARG A 303 7.81 34.11 16.21
CA ARG A 303 7.31 33.58 17.47
C ARG A 303 6.13 32.63 17.28
N ALA A 304 5.18 32.96 16.41
CA ALA A 304 4.07 32.07 16.08
C ALA A 304 4.60 30.75 15.47
N ALA A 305 5.53 30.83 14.52
CA ALA A 305 6.19 29.66 13.92
C ALA A 305 6.90 28.79 14.97
N ARG A 306 7.66 29.41 15.88
CA ARG A 306 8.33 28.69 16.97
C ARG A 306 7.33 27.99 17.89
N LEU A 307 6.27 28.67 18.33
CA LEU A 307 5.25 28.10 19.22
C LEU A 307 4.48 26.95 18.56
N ILE A 308 4.24 27.02 17.25
CA ILE A 308 3.67 25.92 16.47
C ILE A 308 4.61 24.72 16.47
N LEU A 309 5.90 24.93 16.18
CA LEU A 309 6.89 23.86 16.17
C LEU A 309 7.09 23.24 17.56
N GLU A 310 7.11 24.06 18.61
CA GLU A 310 7.17 23.58 20.00
C GLU A 310 5.94 22.73 20.37
N GLY A 311 4.76 23.14 19.91
CA GLY A 311 3.52 22.39 20.14
C GLY A 311 3.41 21.10 19.30
N ALA A 312 4.03 21.07 18.13
CA ALA A 312 3.99 19.92 17.22
C ALA A 312 5.19 18.96 17.38
N ALA A 313 6.30 19.42 17.97
CA ALA A 313 7.53 18.63 18.17
C ALA A 313 7.33 17.28 18.87
N PRO A 314 6.51 17.17 19.94
CA PRO A 314 6.24 15.88 20.57
C PRO A 314 5.65 14.85 19.60
N VAL A 315 4.75 15.27 18.72
CA VAL A 315 4.09 14.39 17.74
C VAL A 315 4.99 14.09 16.55
N MET A 316 5.74 15.08 16.07
CA MET A 316 6.69 14.86 14.98
C MET A 316 7.82 13.89 15.37
N LYS A 317 8.22 13.87 16.66
CA LYS A 317 9.15 12.87 17.20
C LYS A 317 8.58 11.46 17.22
N LEU A 318 7.29 11.32 17.51
CA LEU A 318 6.59 10.03 17.46
C LEU A 318 6.40 9.54 16.00
N ALA A 319 6.23 10.47 15.05
CA ALA A 319 5.99 10.16 13.63
C ALA A 319 7.21 9.60 12.87
N ALA A 320 8.43 9.86 13.35
CA ALA A 320 9.67 9.53 12.65
C ALA A 320 9.92 8.01 12.47
N ASP A 321 9.23 7.16 13.25
CA ASP A 321 9.40 5.70 13.23
C ASP A 321 8.55 4.97 12.16
N GLY A 322 7.80 5.72 11.32
CA GLY A 322 7.15 5.19 10.11
C GLY A 322 5.91 4.31 10.33
N ALA A 323 5.69 3.80 11.54
CA ALA A 323 4.47 3.09 11.95
C ALA A 323 3.84 3.80 13.15
N TRP A 324 2.51 4.00 13.10
CA TRP A 324 1.76 4.60 14.21
C TRP A 324 0.94 3.52 14.94
N PRO A 325 1.52 2.70 15.82
CA PRO A 325 0.74 1.78 16.65
C PRO A 325 -0.22 2.53 17.58
N GLU A 326 -1.25 1.86 18.11
CA GLU A 326 -2.31 2.49 18.90
C GLU A 326 -1.78 3.25 20.13
N ASP A 327 -0.79 2.68 20.82
CA ASP A 327 -0.13 3.34 21.95
C ASP A 327 0.52 4.67 21.53
N LEU A 328 1.14 4.70 20.36
CA LEU A 328 1.79 5.88 19.81
C LEU A 328 0.77 6.94 19.34
N LEU A 329 -0.39 6.52 18.84
CA LEU A 329 -1.51 7.41 18.52
C LEU A 329 -2.10 8.05 19.79
N ARG A 330 -2.27 7.27 20.87
CA ARG A 330 -2.71 7.78 22.19
C ARG A 330 -1.70 8.74 22.79
N ASP A 331 -0.41 8.44 22.67
CA ASP A 331 0.67 9.30 23.13
C ASP A 331 0.73 10.61 22.33
N ALA A 332 0.58 10.54 21.01
CA ALA A 332 0.50 11.72 20.14
C ALA A 332 -0.72 12.59 20.47
N ARG A 333 -1.88 11.97 20.69
CA ARG A 333 -3.11 12.65 21.11
C ARG A 333 -2.89 13.39 22.43
N SER A 334 -2.38 12.69 23.45
CA SER A 334 -2.12 13.28 24.76
C SER A 334 -1.11 14.43 24.69
N SER A 335 -0.12 14.31 23.80
CA SER A 335 0.90 15.33 23.58
C SER A 335 0.35 16.58 22.89
N LEU A 336 -0.56 16.43 21.91
CA LEU A 336 -1.26 17.56 21.28
C LEU A 336 -2.24 18.23 22.25
N GLU A 337 -2.91 17.46 23.09
CA GLU A 337 -3.78 17.97 24.16
C GLU A 337 -2.97 18.83 25.14
N ALA A 338 -1.80 18.35 25.57
CA ALA A 338 -0.90 19.09 26.44
C ALA A 338 -0.32 20.35 25.76
N SER A 339 -0.22 20.35 24.44
CA SER A 339 0.34 21.43 23.63
C SER A 339 -0.68 22.49 23.18
N GLN A 340 -1.97 22.32 23.49
CA GLN A 340 -3.03 23.30 23.17
C GLN A 340 -2.70 24.74 23.62
N PRO A 341 -2.11 24.99 24.80
CA PRO A 341 -1.73 26.34 25.20
C PRO A 341 -0.71 27.00 24.25
N SER A 342 0.20 26.22 23.66
CA SER A 342 1.21 26.71 22.71
C SER A 342 0.55 27.13 21.40
N PHE A 343 -0.38 26.32 20.86
CA PHE A 343 -1.14 26.67 19.65
C PHE A 343 -2.05 27.89 19.86
N SER A 344 -2.67 28.03 21.02
CA SER A 344 -3.48 29.21 21.36
C SER A 344 -2.63 30.49 21.37
N LYS A 345 -1.44 30.45 21.98
CA LYS A 345 -0.51 31.58 21.99
C LYS A 345 0.04 31.89 20.60
N ALA A 346 0.34 30.85 19.82
CA ALA A 346 0.78 31.02 18.43
C ALA A 346 -0.28 31.73 17.59
N ARG A 347 -1.56 31.39 17.79
CA ARG A 347 -2.70 32.05 17.14
C ARG A 347 -2.79 33.52 17.48
N GLU A 348 -2.69 33.87 18.77
CA GLU A 348 -2.68 35.27 19.21
C GLU A 348 -1.55 36.05 18.53
N GLU A 349 -0.31 35.53 18.56
CA GLU A 349 0.85 36.19 17.94
C GLU A 349 0.70 36.32 16.42
N LEU A 350 0.13 35.31 15.74
CA LEU A 350 -0.11 35.35 14.29
C LEU A 350 -1.20 36.38 13.93
N ASP A 351 -2.31 36.41 14.65
CA ASP A 351 -3.40 37.37 14.41
C ASP A 351 -2.90 38.81 14.62
N LEU A 352 -2.08 39.03 15.65
CA LEU A 352 -1.40 40.31 15.92
C LEU A 352 -0.40 40.69 14.82
N ALA A 353 0.39 39.74 14.31
CA ALA A 353 1.35 39.98 13.25
C ALA A 353 0.66 40.32 11.91
N GLU A 354 -0.40 39.60 11.56
CA GLU A 354 -1.19 39.85 10.34
C GLU A 354 -1.87 41.21 10.39
N GLN A 355 -2.49 41.55 11.52
CA GLN A 355 -3.10 42.88 11.71
C GLN A 355 -2.08 44.01 11.48
N ARG A 356 -0.81 43.81 11.87
CA ARG A 356 0.28 44.77 11.64
C ARG A 356 0.69 44.81 10.17
N LEU A 357 0.80 43.66 9.49
CA LEU A 357 1.10 43.58 8.05
C LEU A 357 0.02 44.21 7.17
N ASP A 358 -1.25 44.15 7.57
CA ASP A 358 -2.36 44.75 6.87
C ASP A 358 -2.41 46.29 7.01
N GLN A 359 -1.92 46.81 8.13
CA GLN A 359 -1.89 48.25 8.43
C GLN A 359 -0.66 48.97 7.84
N LEU A 360 0.28 48.22 7.26
CA LEU A 360 1.54 48.70 6.73
C LEU A 360 1.35 49.46 5.39
N ASP A 361 1.83 50.71 5.31
CA ASP A 361 1.88 51.46 4.05
C ASP A 361 3.01 50.92 3.16
N ARG A 362 2.63 50.12 2.15
CA ARG A 362 3.57 49.49 1.23
C ARG A 362 4.04 50.42 0.09
N SER A 363 3.56 51.66 0.05
CA SER A 363 3.88 52.60 -1.03
C SER A 363 5.28 53.21 -0.88
N GLY A 364 6.09 53.12 -1.95
CA GLY A 364 7.43 53.70 -1.96
C GLY A 364 8.53 52.92 -1.22
N LEU A 365 8.27 51.67 -0.80
CA LEU A 365 9.28 50.80 -0.18
C LEU A 365 10.35 50.31 -1.17
N SER A 366 11.57 50.08 -0.67
CA SER A 366 12.68 49.54 -1.46
C SER A 366 12.41 48.12 -1.95
N ALA A 367 13.23 47.66 -2.90
CA ALA A 367 13.14 46.30 -3.44
C ALA A 367 13.43 45.24 -2.37
N GLU A 368 14.37 45.50 -1.46
CA GLU A 368 14.71 44.58 -0.38
C GLU A 368 13.56 44.44 0.64
N THR A 369 12.97 45.54 1.10
CA THR A 369 11.82 45.49 2.04
C THR A 369 10.62 44.77 1.44
N ARG A 370 10.35 44.96 0.14
CA ARG A 370 9.28 44.23 -0.57
C ARG A 370 9.53 42.74 -0.65
N GLN A 371 10.78 42.31 -0.82
CA GLN A 371 11.11 40.88 -0.85
C GLN A 371 10.81 40.20 0.48
N TRP A 372 11.08 40.86 1.62
CA TRP A 372 10.73 40.35 2.94
C TRP A 372 9.22 40.32 3.20
N LEU A 373 8.48 41.32 2.71
CA LEU A 373 7.02 41.33 2.76
C LEU A 373 6.40 40.19 1.94
N THR A 374 6.92 39.93 0.73
CA THR A 374 6.48 38.77 -0.07
C THR A 374 6.73 37.46 0.66
N LEU A 375 7.90 37.32 1.30
CA LEU A 375 8.21 36.14 2.11
C LEU A 375 7.20 35.98 3.27
N ALA A 376 6.89 37.06 3.98
CA ALA A 376 5.88 37.04 5.06
C ALA A 376 4.48 36.66 4.53
N ASP A 377 4.05 37.26 3.42
CA ASP A 377 2.77 36.95 2.77
C ASP A 377 2.69 35.47 2.34
N ASP A 378 3.81 34.87 1.90
CA ASP A 378 3.88 33.45 1.51
C ASP A 378 3.77 32.49 2.71
N TYR A 379 4.32 32.86 3.88
CA TYR A 379 4.34 31.97 5.07
C TYR A 379 3.14 32.13 6.00
N VAL A 380 2.43 33.26 6.00
CA VAL A 380 1.23 33.47 6.84
C VAL A 380 0.16 32.38 6.62
N PRO A 381 -0.22 32.00 5.38
CA PRO A 381 -1.18 30.91 5.15
C PRO A 381 -0.73 29.55 5.70
N LEU A 382 0.58 29.26 5.65
CA LEU A 382 1.16 28.03 6.19
C LEU A 382 1.04 27.99 7.71
N LEU A 383 1.34 29.10 8.39
CA LEU A 383 1.22 29.22 9.85
C LEU A 383 -0.25 29.14 10.30
N LYS A 384 -1.18 29.75 9.57
CA LYS A 384 -2.62 29.63 9.81
C LYS A 384 -3.09 28.17 9.74
N SER A 385 -2.65 27.46 8.72
CA SER A 385 -3.00 26.04 8.54
C SER A 385 -2.50 25.18 9.70
N ALA A 386 -1.25 25.40 10.14
CA ALA A 386 -0.68 24.66 11.27
C ALA A 386 -1.36 25.00 12.62
N ILE A 387 -1.78 26.25 12.83
CA ILE A 387 -2.55 26.68 14.01
C ILE A 387 -3.97 26.12 14.03
N THR A 388 -4.58 25.84 12.88
CA THR A 388 -5.89 25.16 12.81
C THR A 388 -5.76 23.66 13.07
N LEU A 389 -4.71 23.02 12.54
CA LEU A 389 -4.48 21.58 12.71
C LEU A 389 -4.11 21.19 14.15
N GLY A 390 -3.31 21.98 14.86
CA GLY A 390 -2.88 21.65 16.23
C GLY A 390 -4.06 21.39 17.20
N PRO A 391 -5.06 22.29 17.28
CA PRO A 391 -6.27 22.11 18.09
C PRO A 391 -7.27 21.06 17.58
N ALA A 392 -7.28 20.80 16.28
CA ALA A 392 -8.09 19.71 15.70
C ALA A 392 -7.43 18.33 15.87
N GLY A 393 -6.11 18.30 16.07
CA GLY A 393 -5.30 17.09 16.13
C GLY A 393 -5.75 16.03 17.14
N PRO A 394 -6.04 16.36 18.41
CA PRO A 394 -6.56 15.37 19.37
C PRO A 394 -7.88 14.74 18.92
N ARG A 395 -8.81 15.54 18.36
CA ARG A 395 -10.09 15.06 17.84
C ARG A 395 -9.92 14.19 16.59
N LEU A 396 -8.99 14.56 15.71
CA LEU A 396 -8.59 13.76 14.54
C LEU A 396 -8.03 12.41 14.96
N LEU A 397 -7.13 12.40 15.94
CA LEU A 397 -6.54 11.18 16.48
C LEU A 397 -7.58 10.34 17.22
N ASP A 398 -8.52 10.94 17.96
CA ASP A 398 -9.66 10.21 18.55
C ASP A 398 -10.49 9.52 17.48
N THR A 399 -10.85 10.25 16.42
CA THR A 399 -11.63 9.70 15.31
C THR A 399 -10.88 8.59 14.59
N PHE A 400 -9.56 8.72 14.41
CA PHE A 400 -8.72 7.70 13.79
C PHE A 400 -8.52 6.47 14.68
N ILE A 401 -8.31 6.67 15.99
CA ILE A 401 -8.22 5.60 16.99
C ILE A 401 -9.56 4.84 17.05
N ASP A 402 -10.69 5.53 17.11
CA ASP A 402 -12.02 4.93 17.11
C ASP A 402 -12.28 4.16 15.81
N ALA A 403 -11.94 4.73 14.65
CA ALA A 403 -12.07 4.06 13.36
C ALA A 403 -11.22 2.78 13.31
N ARG A 404 -9.96 2.86 13.78
CA ARG A 404 -9.05 1.73 13.81
C ARG A 404 -9.51 0.65 14.80
N HIS A 405 -10.00 1.03 15.98
CA HIS A 405 -10.53 0.10 16.97
C HIS A 405 -11.71 -0.67 16.41
N GLN A 406 -12.66 0.02 15.80
CA GLN A 406 -13.84 -0.62 15.21
C GLN A 406 -13.49 -1.52 14.00
N LEU A 407 -12.54 -1.11 13.15
CA LEU A 407 -11.99 -1.96 12.08
C LEU A 407 -11.25 -3.19 12.63
N ALA A 408 -10.49 -3.01 13.71
CA ALA A 408 -9.78 -4.09 14.38
C ALA A 408 -10.73 -5.07 15.08
N GLU A 409 -11.87 -4.61 15.60
CA GLU A 409 -12.93 -5.48 16.14
C GLU A 409 -13.66 -6.24 15.03
N ALA A 410 -13.80 -5.65 13.85
CA ALA A 410 -14.44 -6.29 12.70
C ALA A 410 -13.59 -7.38 12.03
N THR A 411 -12.26 -7.24 12.07
CA THR A 411 -11.33 -8.11 11.33
C THR A 411 -11.34 -9.57 11.82
N PRO A 412 -11.27 -9.87 13.14
CA PRO A 412 -11.40 -11.23 13.66
C PRO A 412 -12.72 -11.89 13.29
N TRP A 413 -13.81 -11.11 13.23
CA TRP A 413 -15.13 -11.59 12.87
C TRP A 413 -15.23 -11.96 11.38
N LEU A 414 -14.72 -11.12 10.47
CA LEU A 414 -14.63 -11.47 9.04
C LEU A 414 -13.80 -12.74 8.82
N SER A 415 -12.75 -12.92 9.62
CA SER A 415 -11.89 -14.11 9.55
C SER A 415 -12.50 -15.38 10.17
N SER A 416 -13.55 -15.25 10.98
CA SER A 416 -14.22 -16.39 11.63
C SER A 416 -15.42 -16.95 10.84
N LEU A 417 -15.74 -16.35 9.69
CA LEU A 417 -16.80 -16.82 8.79
C LEU A 417 -16.38 -18.15 8.14
N ASN A 418 -16.92 -19.24 8.67
CA ASN A 418 -16.78 -20.58 8.11
C ASN A 418 -17.92 -20.85 7.11
N VAL A 419 -17.56 -20.99 5.83
CA VAL A 419 -18.48 -21.10 4.69
C VAL A 419 -19.16 -22.47 4.59
N ASP A 420 -18.51 -23.52 5.11
CA ASP A 420 -19.06 -24.88 5.12
C ASP A 420 -20.32 -25.02 6.00
N ALA A 421 -20.68 -23.96 6.73
CA ALA A 421 -21.79 -23.95 7.67
C ALA A 421 -22.73 -22.74 7.51
N LEU A 422 -22.72 -22.02 6.39
CA LEU A 422 -23.62 -20.88 6.16
C LEU A 422 -25.08 -21.35 6.06
N THR A 423 -25.88 -20.97 7.05
CA THR A 423 -27.35 -21.13 7.06
C THR A 423 -28.00 -19.77 6.81
N SER A 424 -29.29 -19.74 6.45
CA SER A 424 -30.04 -18.48 6.32
C SER A 424 -29.97 -17.62 7.59
N GLU A 425 -30.05 -18.25 8.77
CA GLU A 425 -29.87 -17.57 10.07
C GLU A 425 -28.49 -16.90 10.20
N LYS A 426 -27.42 -17.58 9.77
CA LYS A 426 -26.07 -16.99 9.76
C LYS A 426 -25.93 -15.91 8.70
N LEU A 427 -26.56 -16.05 7.53
CA LEU A 427 -26.57 -15.01 6.50
C LEU A 427 -27.24 -13.73 7.01
N ASP A 428 -28.33 -13.85 7.76
CA ASP A 428 -28.99 -12.72 8.42
C ASP A 428 -28.13 -12.10 9.53
N GLU A 429 -27.44 -12.92 10.33
CA GLU A 429 -26.46 -12.45 11.33
C GLU A 429 -25.33 -11.65 10.66
N VAL A 430 -24.78 -12.17 9.56
CA VAL A 430 -23.73 -11.50 8.76
C VAL A 430 -24.24 -10.20 8.18
N LYS A 431 -25.45 -10.17 7.62
CA LYS A 431 -26.07 -8.95 7.09
C LYS A 431 -26.25 -7.90 8.19
N GLY A 432 -26.67 -8.31 9.39
CA GLY A 432 -26.77 -7.42 10.55
C GLY A 432 -25.43 -6.78 10.93
N LYS A 433 -24.36 -7.59 10.99
CA LYS A 433 -23.00 -7.13 11.30
C LYS A 433 -22.41 -6.22 10.23
N LEU A 434 -22.64 -6.51 8.96
CA LEU A 434 -22.29 -5.62 7.85
C LEU A 434 -23.00 -4.26 7.97
N GLY A 435 -24.27 -4.26 8.39
CA GLY A 435 -25.02 -3.04 8.68
C GLY A 435 -24.43 -2.21 9.83
N GLU A 436 -23.99 -2.85 10.92
CA GLU A 436 -23.28 -2.17 12.02
C GLU A 436 -21.98 -1.53 11.53
N LEU A 437 -21.18 -2.26 10.76
CA LEU A 437 -19.93 -1.76 10.17
C LEU A 437 -20.17 -0.58 9.23
N ARG A 438 -21.20 -0.65 8.40
CA ARG A 438 -21.60 0.43 7.49
C ARG A 438 -21.93 1.70 8.26
N ALA A 439 -22.64 1.59 9.39
CA ALA A 439 -22.98 2.73 10.24
C ALA A 439 -21.72 3.36 10.85
N VAL A 440 -20.74 2.56 11.26
CA VAL A 440 -19.45 3.04 11.76
C VAL A 440 -18.67 3.79 10.68
N LEU A 441 -18.47 3.19 9.49
CA LEU A 441 -17.74 3.84 8.40
C LEU A 441 -18.42 5.15 7.97
N ALA A 442 -19.75 5.20 7.95
CA ALA A 442 -20.51 6.41 7.68
C ALA A 442 -20.27 7.49 8.76
N SER A 443 -20.20 7.10 10.04
CA SER A 443 -19.87 8.03 11.13
C SER A 443 -18.47 8.63 10.96
N VAL A 444 -17.46 7.80 10.64
CA VAL A 444 -16.08 8.26 10.40
C VAL A 444 -16.02 9.20 9.19
N ARG A 445 -16.71 8.85 8.09
CA ARG A 445 -16.79 9.69 6.89
C ARG A 445 -17.41 11.05 7.18
N ASN A 446 -18.52 11.09 7.92
CA ASN A 446 -19.19 12.34 8.30
C ASN A 446 -18.29 13.26 9.14
N GLU A 447 -17.51 12.70 10.05
CA GLU A 447 -16.57 13.49 10.86
C GLU A 447 -15.40 13.98 10.01
N LEU A 448 -14.88 13.15 9.11
CA LEU A 448 -13.85 13.55 8.14
C LEU A 448 -14.33 14.68 7.22
N ASP A 449 -15.58 14.66 6.78
CA ASP A 449 -16.17 15.72 5.94
C ASP A 449 -16.39 17.03 6.70
N ARG A 450 -16.77 16.96 7.98
CA ARG A 450 -16.79 18.14 8.86
C ARG A 450 -15.41 18.75 9.00
N LEU A 451 -14.40 17.93 9.24
CA LEU A 451 -13.01 18.36 9.37
C LEU A 451 -12.49 18.96 8.07
N SER A 452 -12.85 18.39 6.92
CA SER A 452 -12.52 18.96 5.61
C SER A 452 -13.09 20.36 5.42
N LEU A 453 -14.30 20.63 5.92
CA LEU A 453 -14.90 21.97 5.89
C LEU A 453 -14.20 22.95 6.86
N GLU A 454 -13.75 22.47 8.02
CA GLU A 454 -12.96 23.28 8.96
C GLU A 454 -11.55 23.58 8.43
N LEU A 455 -11.02 22.71 7.58
CA LEU A 455 -9.66 22.75 7.00
C LEU A 455 -9.63 23.24 5.54
N ASP A 456 -10.69 23.84 5.03
CA ASP A 456 -10.83 24.24 3.61
C ASP A 456 -9.66 25.12 3.11
N SER A 457 -9.06 25.92 4.00
CA SER A 457 -7.86 26.73 3.73
C SER A 457 -6.52 25.97 3.81
N ALA A 458 -6.49 24.83 4.50
CA ALA A 458 -5.34 23.95 4.66
C ALA A 458 -5.32 22.79 3.65
N ALA A 459 -6.42 22.55 2.93
CA ALA A 459 -6.53 21.51 1.91
C ALA A 459 -5.58 21.74 0.71
N GLU A 460 -5.11 22.98 0.50
CA GLU A 460 -4.10 23.30 -0.51
C GLU A 460 -2.68 22.81 -0.14
N LEU A 461 -2.46 22.39 1.11
CA LEU A 461 -1.21 21.77 1.52
C LEU A 461 -1.13 20.33 0.98
N PRO A 462 -0.13 19.99 0.15
CA PRO A 462 -0.08 18.71 -0.56
C PRO A 462 -0.18 17.48 0.35
N TRP A 463 0.40 17.55 1.55
CA TRP A 463 0.46 16.42 2.50
C TRP A 463 -0.83 16.27 3.33
N VAL A 464 -1.52 17.36 3.68
CA VAL A 464 -2.83 17.33 4.37
C VAL A 464 -3.91 16.87 3.40
N GLY A 465 -3.92 17.46 2.20
CA GLY A 465 -4.87 17.09 1.14
C GLY A 465 -4.72 15.63 0.72
N ALA A 466 -3.49 15.16 0.48
CA ALA A 466 -3.24 13.77 0.11
C ALA A 466 -3.60 12.77 1.23
N GLY A 467 -3.28 13.07 2.49
CA GLY A 467 -3.63 12.21 3.63
C GLY A 467 -5.13 12.07 3.83
N MET A 468 -5.86 13.19 3.79
CA MET A 468 -7.33 13.19 3.91
C MET A 468 -8.00 12.50 2.72
N ALA A 469 -7.48 12.68 1.51
CA ALA A 469 -7.94 11.98 0.31
C ALA A 469 -7.73 10.46 0.43
N SER A 470 -6.57 10.03 0.91
CA SER A 470 -6.25 8.61 1.13
C SER A 470 -7.18 7.96 2.15
N LEU A 471 -7.48 8.66 3.25
CA LEU A 471 -8.43 8.19 4.25
C LEU A 471 -9.85 8.09 3.68
N ARG A 472 -10.28 9.04 2.85
CA ARG A 472 -11.58 8.96 2.15
C ARG A 472 -11.65 7.73 1.24
N GLN A 473 -10.61 7.52 0.44
CA GLN A 473 -10.51 6.38 -0.47
C GLN A 473 -10.50 5.05 0.30
N LEU A 474 -9.80 4.96 1.44
CA LEU A 474 -9.81 3.77 2.27
C LEU A 474 -11.19 3.49 2.88
N LEU A 475 -11.89 4.52 3.36
CA LEU A 475 -13.28 4.39 3.85
C LEU A 475 -14.25 4.00 2.73
N GLU A 476 -14.02 4.52 1.53
CA GLU A 476 -14.78 4.16 0.33
C GLU A 476 -14.56 2.70 -0.05
N ALA A 477 -13.31 2.22 -0.04
CA ALA A 477 -12.97 0.82 -0.24
C ALA A 477 -13.63 -0.07 0.83
N GLY A 478 -13.58 0.32 2.10
CA GLY A 478 -14.27 -0.39 3.17
C GLY A 478 -15.79 -0.45 2.98
N THR A 479 -16.40 0.65 2.51
CA THR A 479 -17.84 0.69 2.19
C THR A 479 -18.17 -0.18 0.98
N GLY A 480 -17.33 -0.14 -0.05
CA GLY A 480 -17.48 -0.95 -1.26
C GLY A 480 -17.41 -2.45 -0.96
N LEU A 481 -16.49 -2.85 -0.06
CA LEU A 481 -16.40 -4.23 0.43
C LEU A 481 -17.68 -4.69 1.15
N ILE A 482 -18.26 -3.84 1.99
CA ILE A 482 -19.52 -4.13 2.69
C ILE A 482 -20.67 -4.29 1.68
N GLU A 483 -20.78 -3.38 0.71
CA GLU A 483 -21.81 -3.43 -0.33
C GLU A 483 -21.68 -4.70 -1.20
N ALA A 484 -20.45 -5.10 -1.53
CA ALA A 484 -20.20 -6.37 -2.20
C ALA A 484 -20.68 -7.54 -1.32
N GLY A 485 -20.35 -7.56 -0.03
CA GLY A 485 -20.82 -8.59 0.90
C GLY A 485 -22.34 -8.68 1.00
N GLU A 486 -23.04 -7.54 1.11
CA GLU A 486 -24.50 -7.46 1.14
C GLU A 486 -25.14 -8.03 -0.14
N LEU A 487 -24.60 -7.67 -1.32
CA LEU A 487 -25.06 -8.21 -2.60
C LEU A 487 -24.81 -9.72 -2.70
N GLY A 488 -23.69 -10.23 -2.19
CA GLY A 488 -23.40 -11.65 -2.15
C GLY A 488 -24.39 -12.43 -1.28
N ILE A 489 -24.73 -11.89 -0.11
CA ILE A 489 -25.76 -12.45 0.78
C ILE A 489 -27.12 -12.45 0.09
N GLU A 490 -27.48 -11.36 -0.58
CA GLU A 490 -28.74 -11.29 -1.33
C GLU A 490 -28.77 -12.30 -2.47
N GLY A 491 -27.64 -12.54 -3.14
CA GLY A 491 -27.50 -13.60 -4.13
C GLY A 491 -27.73 -14.99 -3.55
N ALA A 492 -27.16 -15.27 -2.37
CA ALA A 492 -27.42 -16.52 -1.65
C ALA A 492 -28.90 -16.66 -1.21
N GLN A 493 -29.54 -15.56 -0.77
CA GLN A 493 -30.94 -15.56 -0.36
C GLN A 493 -31.91 -15.79 -1.54
N GLU A 494 -31.55 -15.41 -2.77
CA GLU A 494 -32.35 -15.78 -3.96
C GLU A 494 -32.40 -17.31 -4.16
N LEU A 495 -31.42 -18.05 -3.62
CA LEU A 495 -31.40 -19.52 -3.65
C LEU A 495 -32.26 -20.18 -2.55
N ASP A 496 -32.64 -19.46 -1.49
CA ASP A 496 -33.61 -19.97 -0.49
C ASP A 496 -35.00 -20.20 -1.09
N ILE A 497 -35.26 -19.55 -2.23
CA ILE A 497 -36.52 -19.62 -2.97
C ILE A 497 -36.56 -20.84 -3.89
N LEU A 498 -35.45 -21.58 -4.01
CA LEU A 498 -35.42 -22.83 -4.77
C LEU A 498 -36.39 -23.83 -4.12
N PRO A 499 -37.42 -24.29 -4.85
CA PRO A 499 -38.38 -25.19 -4.27
C PRO A 499 -37.73 -26.54 -3.98
N THR A 500 -37.82 -26.95 -2.72
CA THR A 500 -37.48 -28.31 -2.27
C THR A 500 -38.55 -29.34 -2.65
N GLN A 501 -39.66 -28.87 -3.23
CA GLN A 501 -40.77 -29.68 -3.69
C GLN A 501 -40.97 -29.59 -5.20
N GLY A 502 -41.44 -30.66 -5.83
CA GLY A 502 -41.71 -30.62 -7.27
C GLY A 502 -40.45 -30.60 -8.12
N LEU A 503 -39.33 -31.21 -7.67
CA LEU A 503 -38.08 -31.22 -8.45
C LEU A 503 -38.35 -31.67 -9.89
N PHE A 504 -37.80 -30.93 -10.84
CA PHE A 504 -37.98 -31.14 -12.28
C PHE A 504 -39.40 -31.01 -12.84
N THR A 505 -40.30 -30.31 -12.13
CA THR A 505 -41.64 -29.94 -12.64
C THR A 505 -41.66 -28.52 -13.22
N GLU A 506 -42.75 -28.14 -13.90
CA GLU A 506 -42.97 -26.78 -14.40
C GLU A 506 -42.87 -25.70 -13.29
N THR A 507 -43.36 -26.00 -12.08
CA THR A 507 -43.25 -25.06 -10.94
C THR A 507 -41.79 -24.91 -10.50
N PHE A 508 -41.05 -26.02 -10.42
CA PHE A 508 -39.62 -25.99 -10.11
C PHE A 508 -38.84 -25.22 -11.17
N SER A 509 -39.11 -25.46 -12.46
CA SER A 509 -38.53 -24.72 -13.58
C SER A 509 -38.68 -23.20 -13.39
N ARG A 510 -39.91 -22.73 -13.14
CA ARG A 510 -40.20 -21.29 -12.99
C ARG A 510 -39.53 -20.67 -11.78
N GLU A 511 -39.63 -21.29 -10.61
CA GLU A 511 -39.08 -20.75 -9.36
C GLU A 511 -37.56 -20.84 -9.32
N THR A 512 -37.00 -21.98 -9.75
CA THR A 512 -35.55 -22.19 -9.87
C THR A 512 -34.95 -21.26 -10.91
N GLY A 513 -35.58 -21.12 -12.08
CA GLY A 513 -35.13 -20.17 -13.09
C GLY A 513 -35.06 -18.74 -12.55
N ARG A 514 -36.11 -18.30 -11.83
CA ARG A 514 -36.12 -16.97 -11.21
C ARG A 514 -35.05 -16.82 -10.11
N GLY A 515 -34.90 -17.82 -9.24
CA GLY A 515 -33.94 -17.79 -8.15
C GLY A 515 -32.50 -17.81 -8.66
N LEU A 516 -32.19 -18.68 -9.62
CA LEU A 516 -30.86 -18.72 -10.26
C LEU A 516 -30.58 -17.42 -11.02
N GLU A 517 -31.51 -16.91 -11.84
CA GLU A 517 -31.30 -15.64 -12.55
C GLU A 517 -31.06 -14.47 -11.59
N GLY A 518 -31.84 -14.39 -10.50
CA GLY A 518 -31.65 -13.41 -9.43
C GLY A 518 -30.27 -13.55 -8.76
N ALA A 519 -29.90 -14.77 -8.37
CA ALA A 519 -28.62 -15.05 -7.74
C ALA A 519 -27.44 -14.69 -8.65
N ARG A 520 -27.48 -15.05 -9.95
CA ARG A 520 -26.46 -14.68 -10.94
C ARG A 520 -26.29 -13.17 -11.03
N ALA A 521 -27.39 -12.43 -11.11
CA ALA A 521 -27.34 -10.98 -11.21
C ALA A 521 -26.71 -10.35 -9.96
N ARG A 522 -27.03 -10.86 -8.76
CA ARG A 522 -26.50 -10.35 -7.48
C ARG A 522 -25.03 -10.70 -7.26
N PHE A 523 -24.63 -11.93 -7.52
CA PHE A 523 -23.22 -12.34 -7.44
C PHE A 523 -22.36 -11.60 -8.47
N ALA A 524 -22.84 -11.41 -9.70
CA ALA A 524 -22.15 -10.59 -10.71
C ALA A 524 -22.00 -9.13 -10.27
N ALA A 525 -23.06 -8.51 -9.71
CA ALA A 525 -23.00 -7.15 -9.18
C ALA A 525 -22.05 -7.05 -7.98
N SER A 526 -22.04 -8.06 -7.11
CA SER A 526 -21.14 -8.15 -5.97
C SER A 526 -19.67 -8.23 -6.39
N LEU A 527 -19.34 -9.10 -7.36
CA LEU A 527 -18.00 -9.23 -7.94
C LEU A 527 -17.54 -7.95 -8.64
N ALA A 528 -18.42 -7.27 -9.39
CA ALA A 528 -18.11 -5.98 -10.00
C ALA A 528 -17.76 -4.93 -8.94
N LYS A 529 -18.57 -4.84 -7.87
CA LYS A 529 -18.34 -3.91 -6.76
C LYS A 529 -17.02 -4.19 -6.02
N LEU A 530 -16.66 -5.46 -5.92
CA LEU A 530 -15.39 -5.89 -5.34
C LEU A 530 -14.20 -5.52 -6.24
N GLY A 531 -14.36 -5.63 -7.57
CA GLY A 531 -13.40 -5.14 -8.55
C GLY A 531 -13.12 -3.64 -8.40
N ASP A 532 -14.18 -2.82 -8.34
CA ASP A 532 -14.05 -1.37 -8.10
C ASP A 532 -13.31 -1.08 -6.78
N THR A 533 -13.58 -1.88 -5.74
CA THR A 533 -12.92 -1.76 -4.43
C THR A 533 -11.43 -2.10 -4.49
N GLN A 534 -11.05 -3.12 -5.27
CA GLN A 534 -9.65 -3.50 -5.46
C GLN A 534 -8.87 -2.42 -6.22
N GLU A 535 -9.46 -1.80 -7.25
CA GLU A 535 -8.84 -0.67 -7.97
C GLU A 535 -8.52 0.50 -7.03
N VAL A 536 -9.45 0.87 -6.13
CA VAL A 536 -9.23 1.91 -5.12
C VAL A 536 -8.09 1.53 -4.15
N LEU A 537 -7.99 0.26 -3.74
CA LEU A 537 -6.94 -0.20 -2.85
C LEU A 537 -5.55 -0.18 -3.51
N ASP A 538 -5.46 -0.48 -4.80
CA ASP A 538 -4.20 -0.49 -5.53
C ASP A 538 -3.63 0.94 -5.75
N GLU A 539 -4.49 1.96 -5.80
CA GLU A 539 -4.07 3.36 -5.82
C GLU A 539 -3.47 3.85 -4.48
N LEU A 540 -3.75 3.17 -3.36
CA LEU A 540 -3.41 3.61 -2.00
C LEU A 540 -2.03 3.15 -1.48
N ASP A 541 -1.30 2.27 -2.19
CA ASP A 541 -0.07 1.62 -1.70
C ASP A 541 1.14 2.56 -1.43
N GLY A 542 1.02 3.88 -1.67
CA GLY A 542 2.11 4.86 -1.54
C GLY A 542 2.09 5.78 -0.31
N LEU A 543 1.09 5.70 0.57
CA LEU A 543 0.74 6.81 1.49
C LEU A 543 0.74 6.47 3.00
N GLY A 544 1.43 5.40 3.41
CA GLY A 544 1.68 5.10 4.84
C GLY A 544 0.57 4.37 5.60
N LEU A 545 -0.54 4.00 4.94
CA LEU A 545 -1.65 3.19 5.48
C LEU A 545 -1.50 1.68 5.20
N SER A 546 -0.27 1.19 5.07
CA SER A 546 0.01 -0.14 4.52
C SER A 546 -0.63 -1.31 5.27
N ALA A 547 -0.78 -1.20 6.60
CA ALA A 547 -1.38 -2.25 7.42
C ALA A 547 -2.90 -2.32 7.26
N GLU A 548 -3.57 -1.18 7.24
CA GLU A 548 -5.02 -1.07 7.05
C GLU A 548 -5.42 -1.47 5.63
N VAL A 549 -4.70 -0.98 4.62
CA VAL A 549 -4.88 -1.38 3.22
C VAL A 549 -4.68 -2.89 3.08
N ALA A 550 -3.64 -3.47 3.70
CA ALA A 550 -3.43 -4.92 3.67
C ALA A 550 -4.57 -5.71 4.32
N SER A 551 -5.17 -5.20 5.41
CA SER A 551 -6.32 -5.84 6.06
C SER A 551 -7.57 -5.84 5.16
N VAL A 552 -7.92 -4.68 4.59
CA VAL A 552 -9.07 -4.57 3.67
C VAL A 552 -8.84 -5.41 2.41
N ARG A 553 -7.62 -5.41 1.86
CA ARG A 553 -7.23 -6.25 0.71
C ARG A 553 -7.39 -7.74 1.01
N LYS A 554 -6.96 -8.19 2.20
CA LYS A 554 -7.15 -9.59 2.62
C LYS A 554 -8.64 -9.95 2.74
N ALA A 555 -9.45 -9.08 3.34
CA ALA A 555 -10.89 -9.29 3.44
C ALA A 555 -11.56 -9.32 2.04
N ALA A 556 -11.14 -8.45 1.13
CA ALA A 556 -11.60 -8.44 -0.26
C ALA A 556 -11.25 -9.75 -0.98
N GLN A 557 -10.02 -10.26 -0.86
CA GLN A 557 -9.62 -11.54 -1.46
C GLN A 557 -10.41 -12.73 -0.92
N MET A 558 -10.68 -12.75 0.39
CA MET A 558 -11.52 -13.79 0.99
C MET A 558 -12.96 -13.73 0.45
N LEU A 559 -13.56 -12.53 0.42
CA LEU A 559 -14.90 -12.35 -0.13
C LEU A 559 -14.96 -12.73 -1.62
N GLN A 560 -13.94 -12.36 -2.41
CA GLN A 560 -13.85 -12.70 -3.83
C GLN A 560 -13.98 -14.20 -4.04
N SER A 561 -13.18 -14.99 -3.32
CA SER A 561 -13.21 -16.46 -3.43
C SER A 561 -14.60 -17.02 -3.14
N TYR A 562 -15.32 -16.49 -2.14
CA TYR A 562 -16.67 -16.94 -1.81
C TYR A 562 -17.70 -16.55 -2.87
N LEU A 563 -17.61 -15.34 -3.41
CA LEU A 563 -18.51 -14.86 -4.46
C LEU A 563 -18.28 -15.61 -5.78
N GLU A 564 -17.03 -15.88 -6.14
CA GLU A 564 -16.68 -16.67 -7.33
C GLU A 564 -17.19 -18.10 -7.22
N GLN A 565 -17.07 -18.73 -6.04
CA GLN A 565 -17.65 -20.06 -5.79
C GLN A 565 -19.18 -20.04 -5.87
N GLY A 566 -19.83 -19.05 -5.25
CA GLY A 566 -21.29 -18.88 -5.33
C GLY A 566 -21.77 -18.69 -6.76
N GLN A 567 -21.16 -17.76 -7.50
CA GLN A 567 -21.41 -17.51 -8.92
C GLN A 567 -21.22 -18.79 -9.75
N ALA A 568 -20.12 -19.52 -9.53
CA ALA A 568 -19.83 -20.75 -10.26
C ALA A 568 -20.92 -21.82 -10.04
N VAL A 569 -21.37 -22.04 -8.80
CA VAL A 569 -22.44 -23.01 -8.49
C VAL A 569 -23.75 -22.62 -9.17
N VAL A 570 -24.09 -21.33 -9.19
CA VAL A 570 -25.33 -20.84 -9.82
C VAL A 570 -25.25 -20.94 -11.34
N ASP A 571 -24.14 -20.51 -11.94
CA ASP A 571 -23.89 -20.63 -13.39
C ASP A 571 -23.86 -22.09 -13.85
N LEU A 572 -23.28 -22.98 -13.03
CA LEU A 572 -23.29 -24.41 -13.26
C LEU A 572 -24.71 -24.96 -13.22
N SER A 573 -25.47 -24.65 -12.17
CA SER A 573 -26.86 -25.09 -12.02
C SER A 573 -27.72 -24.63 -13.19
N TRP A 574 -27.55 -23.38 -13.63
CA TRP A 574 -28.24 -22.82 -14.80
C TRP A 574 -28.00 -23.65 -16.07
N ARG A 575 -26.75 -24.01 -16.33
CA ARG A 575 -26.36 -24.81 -17.50
C ARG A 575 -26.83 -26.25 -17.40
N LEU A 576 -26.63 -26.90 -16.24
CA LEU A 576 -26.94 -28.31 -16.06
C LEU A 576 -28.44 -28.60 -16.10
N LEU A 577 -29.25 -27.66 -15.62
CA LEU A 577 -30.71 -27.75 -15.67
C LEU A 577 -31.29 -27.45 -17.06
N GLY A 578 -30.45 -27.08 -18.03
CA GLY A 578 -30.86 -26.86 -19.41
C GLY A 578 -31.59 -25.53 -19.65
N PHE A 579 -31.26 -24.47 -18.91
CA PHE A 579 -31.80 -23.13 -19.16
C PHE A 579 -31.23 -22.47 -20.43
N GLU A 580 -30.07 -22.94 -20.92
CA GLU A 580 -29.47 -22.51 -22.19
C GLU A 580 -29.90 -23.38 -23.39
N GLY A 581 -30.62 -24.46 -23.12
CA GLY A 581 -31.08 -25.45 -24.10
C GLY A 581 -31.25 -26.82 -23.46
N PRO A 582 -32.01 -27.75 -24.08
CA PRO A 582 -32.19 -29.09 -23.54
C PRO A 582 -30.87 -29.82 -23.31
N LYS A 583 -30.73 -30.48 -22.16
CA LYS A 583 -29.56 -31.26 -21.74
C LYS A 583 -29.94 -32.71 -21.50
N THR A 584 -29.18 -33.65 -22.06
CA THR A 584 -29.43 -35.09 -21.92
C THR A 584 -28.30 -35.77 -21.16
N TYR A 585 -28.62 -36.50 -20.09
CA TYR A 585 -27.62 -37.20 -19.27
C TYR A 585 -27.88 -38.70 -19.23
N LEU A 586 -26.81 -39.48 -19.12
CA LEU A 586 -26.90 -40.91 -18.81
C LEU A 586 -26.59 -41.16 -17.34
N LEU A 587 -27.53 -41.80 -16.67
CA LEU A 587 -27.40 -42.30 -15.31
C LEU A 587 -27.08 -43.79 -15.38
N LEU A 588 -25.87 -44.18 -14.98
CA LEU A 588 -25.37 -45.56 -15.08
C LEU A 588 -25.38 -46.24 -13.72
N GLY A 589 -26.32 -47.18 -13.54
CA GLY A 589 -26.36 -48.05 -12.37
C GLY A 589 -25.31 -49.16 -12.47
N GLN A 590 -24.31 -49.09 -11.58
CA GLN A 590 -23.18 -50.00 -11.52
C GLN A 590 -23.34 -51.01 -10.39
N LYS A 591 -23.15 -52.29 -10.68
CA LYS A 591 -23.21 -53.38 -9.71
C LYS A 591 -21.81 -53.68 -9.17
N GLU A 592 -21.51 -53.21 -7.98
CA GLU A 592 -20.20 -53.34 -7.33
C GLU A 592 -19.81 -54.77 -6.94
N ALA A 593 -20.80 -55.65 -6.75
CA ALA A 593 -20.53 -57.07 -6.55
C ALA A 593 -19.87 -57.73 -7.78
N GLU A 594 -20.05 -57.15 -8.98
CA GLU A 594 -19.33 -57.50 -10.20
C GLU A 594 -18.38 -56.36 -10.55
N ILE A 595 -17.36 -56.17 -9.70
CA ILE A 595 -16.52 -54.96 -9.70
C ILE A 595 -15.87 -54.71 -11.08
N ARG A 596 -15.90 -53.46 -11.51
CA ARG A 596 -15.18 -52.92 -12.67
C ARG A 596 -14.36 -51.72 -12.21
N ALA A 597 -13.54 -51.17 -13.10
CA ALA A 597 -12.57 -50.15 -12.74
C ALA A 597 -13.20 -48.92 -12.07
N THR A 598 -14.41 -48.51 -12.50
CA THR A 598 -15.08 -47.29 -12.01
C THR A 598 -16.27 -47.56 -11.08
N GLY A 599 -16.47 -48.77 -10.58
CA GLY A 599 -17.52 -49.04 -9.58
C GLY A 599 -18.26 -50.35 -9.74
N GLY A 600 -18.40 -50.88 -10.96
CA GLY A 600 -19.10 -52.15 -11.17
C GLY A 600 -19.65 -52.36 -12.57
N PHE A 601 -20.27 -53.52 -12.80
CA PHE A 601 -20.95 -53.84 -14.05
C PHE A 601 -22.08 -52.87 -14.35
N ILE A 602 -22.10 -52.26 -15.55
CA ILE A 602 -23.17 -51.33 -15.95
C ILE A 602 -24.39 -52.11 -16.45
N GLY A 603 -25.40 -52.25 -15.60
CA GLY A 603 -26.60 -53.03 -15.89
C GLY A 603 -27.83 -52.21 -16.23
N SER A 604 -27.98 -51.05 -15.59
CA SER A 604 -29.15 -50.19 -15.68
C SER A 604 -28.75 -48.80 -16.17
N ILE A 605 -29.50 -48.26 -17.13
CA ILE A 605 -29.24 -46.97 -17.76
C ILE A 605 -30.53 -46.15 -17.72
N TRP A 606 -30.45 -44.93 -17.20
CA TRP A 606 -31.52 -43.93 -17.33
C TRP A 606 -31.02 -42.78 -18.19
N GLU A 607 -31.68 -42.56 -19.32
CA GLU A 607 -31.50 -41.36 -20.14
C GLU A 607 -32.51 -40.31 -19.65
N ILE A 608 -31.99 -39.17 -19.19
CA ILE A 608 -32.79 -38.05 -18.67
C ILE A 608 -32.55 -36.84 -19.53
N THR A 609 -33.62 -36.21 -20.01
CA THR A 609 -33.54 -34.92 -20.71
C THR A 609 -34.18 -33.83 -19.84
N LEU A 610 -33.39 -32.81 -19.52
CA LEU A 610 -33.80 -31.62 -18.79
C LEU A 610 -33.91 -30.43 -19.75
N SER A 611 -34.92 -29.59 -19.59
CA SER A 611 -35.09 -28.35 -20.35
C SER A 611 -35.66 -27.29 -19.43
N GLN A 612 -34.95 -26.17 -19.28
CA GLN A 612 -35.31 -25.07 -18.37
C GLN A 612 -35.63 -25.54 -16.94
N GLY A 613 -34.92 -26.55 -16.45
CA GLY A 613 -35.14 -27.14 -15.12
C GLY A 613 -36.27 -28.16 -15.05
N GLU A 614 -37.05 -28.39 -16.11
CA GLU A 614 -38.07 -29.44 -16.17
C GLU A 614 -37.51 -30.74 -16.77
N MET A 615 -37.91 -31.90 -16.26
CA MET A 615 -37.61 -33.20 -16.86
C MET A 615 -38.60 -33.48 -17.98
N VAL A 616 -38.18 -33.19 -19.21
CA VAL A 616 -38.99 -33.38 -20.42
C VAL A 616 -38.84 -34.77 -21.04
N GLY A 617 -37.83 -35.56 -20.60
CA GLY A 617 -37.61 -36.92 -21.05
C GLY A 617 -37.04 -37.82 -19.96
N LEU A 618 -37.56 -39.05 -19.88
CA LEU A 618 -37.01 -40.12 -19.04
C LEU A 618 -37.17 -41.46 -19.77
N ARG A 619 -36.06 -42.14 -20.03
CA ARG A 619 -36.05 -43.46 -20.67
C ARG A 619 -35.15 -44.42 -19.91
N PHE A 620 -35.72 -45.52 -19.43
CA PHE A 620 -34.97 -46.63 -18.85
C PHE A 620 -34.59 -47.64 -19.93
N LEU A 621 -33.33 -48.10 -19.87
CA LEU A 621 -32.74 -49.15 -20.68
C LEU A 621 -31.90 -50.08 -19.78
N TYR A 622 -31.81 -51.35 -20.15
CA TYR A 622 -30.77 -52.24 -19.61
C TYR A 622 -29.66 -52.47 -20.65
N SER A 623 -28.45 -52.84 -20.23
CA SER A 623 -27.27 -52.81 -21.10
C SER A 623 -27.43 -53.57 -22.44
N PRO A 624 -27.99 -54.80 -22.51
CA PRO A 624 -28.29 -55.46 -23.76
C PRO A 624 -29.19 -54.69 -24.75
N GLU A 625 -30.10 -53.82 -24.29
CA GLU A 625 -30.88 -52.94 -25.19
C GLU A 625 -29.97 -51.90 -25.85
N VAL A 626 -29.03 -51.32 -25.08
CA VAL A 626 -28.04 -50.38 -25.62
C VAL A 626 -27.10 -51.08 -26.59
N GLU A 627 -26.67 -52.30 -26.26
CA GLU A 627 -25.73 -53.09 -27.06
C GLU A 627 -26.35 -53.65 -28.35
N SER A 628 -27.68 -53.65 -28.47
CA SER A 628 -28.40 -54.24 -29.60
C SER A 628 -28.40 -53.34 -30.85
N VAL A 629 -27.28 -53.29 -31.56
CA VAL A 629 -27.13 -52.48 -32.79
C VAL A 629 -27.67 -53.18 -34.04
N TYR A 630 -29.00 -53.27 -34.14
CA TYR A 630 -29.67 -53.86 -35.30
C TYR A 630 -29.88 -52.83 -36.43
N VAL A 631 -29.51 -53.20 -37.66
CA VAL A 631 -29.87 -52.50 -38.91
C VAL A 631 -30.53 -53.52 -39.84
N ASN A 632 -31.79 -53.30 -40.25
CA ASN A 632 -32.54 -54.21 -41.14
C ASN A 632 -32.47 -55.69 -40.69
N THR A 633 -32.77 -55.95 -39.42
CA THR A 633 -32.75 -57.27 -38.76
C THR A 633 -31.38 -58.00 -38.71
N ARG A 634 -30.27 -57.31 -39.00
CA ARG A 634 -28.90 -57.82 -38.83
C ARG A 634 -28.12 -56.98 -37.83
N VAL A 635 -27.22 -57.62 -37.09
CA VAL A 635 -26.26 -56.92 -36.22
C VAL A 635 -25.23 -56.22 -37.10
N ASP A 636 -25.06 -54.91 -36.90
CA ASP A 636 -24.03 -54.12 -37.57
C ASP A 636 -22.76 -54.08 -36.71
N PHE A 637 -21.85 -55.03 -36.95
CA PHE A 637 -20.59 -55.12 -36.20
C PHE A 637 -19.69 -53.88 -36.34
N SER A 638 -19.87 -53.06 -37.37
CA SER A 638 -19.07 -51.84 -37.58
C SER A 638 -19.33 -50.74 -36.55
N ARG A 639 -20.44 -50.84 -35.80
CA ARG A 639 -20.80 -49.88 -34.75
C ARG A 639 -20.10 -50.13 -33.42
N TYR A 640 -19.61 -51.35 -33.18
CA TYR A 640 -18.87 -51.64 -31.95
C TYR A 640 -17.44 -51.10 -32.01
N LEU A 641 -16.92 -50.72 -30.84
CA LEU A 641 -15.50 -50.45 -30.66
C LEU A 641 -14.74 -51.77 -30.48
N PRO A 642 -13.45 -51.81 -30.86
CA PRO A 642 -12.59 -52.94 -30.52
C PRO A 642 -12.42 -53.00 -28.98
N PRO A 643 -12.56 -54.18 -28.36
CA PRO A 643 -12.37 -54.29 -26.91
C PRO A 643 -10.89 -54.14 -26.53
N PRO A 644 -10.60 -53.61 -25.34
CA PRO A 644 -9.29 -53.70 -24.71
C PRO A 644 -8.77 -55.13 -24.73
N GLU A 645 -7.46 -55.27 -24.94
CA GLU A 645 -6.82 -56.58 -25.12
C GLU A 645 -7.15 -57.58 -23.99
N PRO A 646 -7.18 -57.21 -22.69
CA PRO A 646 -7.56 -58.15 -21.63
C PRO A 646 -9.01 -58.64 -21.73
N LEU A 647 -9.96 -57.79 -22.13
CA LEU A 647 -11.35 -58.22 -22.38
C LEU A 647 -11.40 -59.20 -23.56
N TRP A 648 -10.67 -58.90 -24.63
CA TRP A 648 -10.57 -59.81 -25.78
C TRP A 648 -9.96 -61.17 -25.40
N LYS A 649 -8.83 -61.19 -24.69
CA LYS A 649 -8.14 -62.44 -24.30
C LYS A 649 -8.94 -63.26 -23.30
N TYR A 650 -9.31 -62.65 -22.18
CA TYR A 650 -9.74 -63.37 -20.99
C TYR A 650 -11.26 -63.51 -20.88
N MET A 651 -12.04 -62.62 -21.53
CA MET A 651 -13.49 -62.80 -21.70
C MET A 651 -13.87 -63.36 -23.06
N TRP A 652 -12.90 -63.51 -23.98
CA TRP A 652 -13.15 -63.87 -25.37
C TRP A 652 -14.14 -62.90 -26.04
N ALA A 653 -14.08 -61.62 -25.65
CA ALA A 653 -14.96 -60.57 -26.15
C ALA A 653 -14.59 -60.23 -27.60
N GLY A 654 -15.42 -60.62 -28.57
CA GLY A 654 -15.21 -60.28 -29.98
C GLY A 654 -15.54 -58.81 -30.33
N VAL A 655 -16.26 -58.12 -29.46
CA VAL A 655 -16.65 -56.70 -29.56
C VAL A 655 -16.64 -56.08 -28.17
N TRP A 656 -16.43 -54.76 -28.08
CA TRP A 656 -16.58 -54.04 -26.82
C TRP A 656 -18.03 -53.68 -26.57
N LEU A 657 -18.56 -54.17 -25.45
CA LEU A 657 -19.96 -54.03 -25.07
C LEU A 657 -20.13 -52.90 -24.06
N PHE A 658 -21.26 -52.19 -24.15
CA PHE A 658 -21.53 -50.99 -23.35
C PHE A 658 -21.43 -51.25 -21.84
N ARG A 659 -21.84 -52.44 -21.37
CA ARG A 659 -21.75 -52.81 -19.95
C ARG A 659 -20.33 -52.80 -19.36
N ASP A 660 -19.32 -52.89 -20.21
CA ASP A 660 -17.89 -52.90 -19.88
C ASP A 660 -17.18 -51.65 -20.42
N SER A 661 -17.92 -50.59 -20.80
CA SER A 661 -17.35 -49.31 -21.25
C SER A 661 -16.47 -48.65 -20.18
N ASN A 662 -16.72 -48.97 -18.91
CA ASN A 662 -15.95 -48.53 -17.75
C ASN A 662 -14.69 -49.37 -17.48
N TRP A 663 -14.00 -49.79 -18.53
CA TRP A 663 -12.77 -50.58 -18.43
C TRP A 663 -11.62 -49.80 -17.79
N PHE A 664 -11.48 -48.51 -18.12
CA PHE A 664 -10.39 -47.67 -17.63
C PHE A 664 -10.77 -47.09 -16.25
N PRO A 665 -9.83 -47.05 -15.28
CA PRO A 665 -10.11 -46.49 -13.96
C PRO A 665 -10.26 -44.96 -13.97
N ASP A 666 -9.73 -44.30 -15.00
CA ASP A 666 -10.02 -42.89 -15.25
C ASP A 666 -11.47 -42.75 -15.73
N PHE A 667 -12.35 -42.31 -14.82
CA PHE A 667 -13.79 -42.24 -15.12
C PHE A 667 -14.13 -41.28 -16.27
N PRO A 668 -13.51 -40.09 -16.44
CA PRO A 668 -13.78 -39.25 -17.61
C PRO A 668 -13.45 -39.95 -18.93
N THR A 669 -12.37 -40.73 -18.99
CA THR A 669 -12.04 -41.55 -20.17
C THR A 669 -13.11 -42.62 -20.43
N SER A 670 -13.49 -43.36 -19.40
CA SER A 670 -14.55 -44.38 -19.47
C SER A 670 -15.92 -43.79 -19.83
N ALA A 671 -16.25 -42.60 -19.33
CA ALA A 671 -17.49 -41.89 -19.62
C ALA A 671 -17.56 -41.51 -21.10
N ARG A 672 -16.52 -40.86 -21.66
CA ARG A 672 -16.46 -40.54 -23.10
C ARG A 672 -16.58 -41.77 -24.01
N ILE A 673 -16.01 -42.90 -23.58
CA ILE A 673 -16.17 -44.17 -24.29
C ILE A 673 -17.64 -44.63 -24.26
N ALA A 674 -18.29 -44.55 -23.09
CA ALA A 674 -19.70 -44.86 -22.96
C ALA A 674 -20.57 -43.93 -23.81
N GLU A 675 -20.32 -42.62 -23.85
CA GLU A 675 -21.02 -41.66 -24.72
C GLU A 675 -20.85 -42.03 -26.19
N THR A 676 -19.61 -42.30 -26.61
CA THR A 676 -19.32 -42.74 -27.99
C THR A 676 -20.07 -44.02 -28.35
N MET A 677 -20.09 -45.01 -27.45
CA MET A 677 -20.82 -46.25 -27.68
C MET A 677 -22.34 -46.01 -27.73
N TYR A 678 -22.87 -45.17 -26.84
CA TYR A 678 -24.28 -44.83 -26.78
C TYR A 678 -24.72 -44.08 -28.04
N GLN A 679 -23.93 -43.11 -28.49
CA GLN A 679 -24.14 -42.36 -29.73
C GLN A 679 -24.17 -43.29 -30.95
N ARG A 680 -23.21 -44.21 -31.07
CA ARG A 680 -23.17 -45.18 -32.19
C ARG A 680 -24.34 -46.16 -32.18
N ALA A 681 -24.80 -46.55 -30.99
CA ALA A 681 -25.85 -47.53 -30.83
C ALA A 681 -27.26 -46.93 -30.93
N GLN A 682 -27.50 -45.82 -30.23
CA GLN A 682 -28.81 -45.19 -30.06
C GLN A 682 -29.00 -43.93 -30.92
N GLY A 683 -27.92 -43.36 -31.47
CA GLY A 683 -27.98 -42.12 -32.26
C GLY A 683 -28.27 -40.87 -31.43
N VAL A 684 -27.99 -40.92 -30.12
CA VAL A 684 -28.26 -39.83 -29.17
C VAL A 684 -26.93 -39.30 -28.65
N ASP A 685 -26.71 -38.00 -28.82
CA ASP A 685 -25.65 -37.27 -28.15
C ASP A 685 -26.12 -36.89 -26.73
N VAL A 686 -25.21 -36.97 -25.76
CA VAL A 686 -25.49 -36.68 -24.35
C VAL A 686 -24.50 -35.62 -23.87
N ASP A 687 -24.84 -34.91 -22.82
CA ASP A 687 -24.06 -33.80 -22.25
C ASP A 687 -23.26 -34.21 -21.00
N GLY A 688 -23.37 -35.48 -20.59
CA GLY A 688 -22.62 -36.04 -19.48
C GLY A 688 -23.17 -37.36 -18.95
N ILE A 689 -22.40 -37.94 -18.03
CA ILE A 689 -22.66 -39.25 -17.42
C ILE A 689 -22.52 -39.17 -15.91
N ILE A 690 -23.52 -39.70 -15.21
CA ILE A 690 -23.51 -39.90 -13.76
C ILE A 690 -23.52 -41.40 -13.51
N ALA A 691 -22.45 -41.95 -12.95
CA ALA A 691 -22.41 -43.35 -12.52
C ALA A 691 -22.68 -43.45 -11.03
N PHE A 692 -23.41 -44.49 -10.61
CA PHE A 692 -23.67 -44.73 -9.19
C PHE A 692 -23.79 -46.22 -8.87
N THR A 693 -23.37 -46.59 -7.65
CA THR A 693 -23.38 -47.97 -7.16
C THR A 693 -24.66 -48.32 -6.39
N GLY A 694 -24.83 -49.59 -6.02
CA GLY A 694 -25.90 -50.01 -5.10
C GLY A 694 -25.80 -49.34 -3.72
N ARG A 695 -24.58 -49.09 -3.23
CA ARG A 695 -24.36 -48.30 -2.01
C ARG A 695 -24.85 -46.86 -2.11
N GLN A 696 -24.70 -46.19 -3.26
CA GLN A 696 -25.30 -44.88 -3.45
C GLN A 696 -26.82 -44.94 -3.35
N ALA A 697 -27.44 -45.97 -3.93
CA ALA A 697 -28.87 -46.19 -3.77
C ALA A 697 -29.24 -46.39 -2.29
N ARG A 698 -28.44 -47.13 -1.50
CA ARG A 698 -28.64 -47.24 -0.05
C ARG A 698 -28.65 -45.89 0.65
N TYR A 699 -27.66 -45.03 0.39
CA TYR A 699 -27.61 -43.69 1.01
C TYR A 699 -28.85 -42.86 0.70
N LEU A 700 -29.37 -42.94 -0.52
CA LEU A 700 -30.61 -42.26 -0.90
C LEU A 700 -31.85 -42.85 -0.22
N VAL A 701 -31.94 -44.18 -0.10
CA VAL A 701 -33.04 -44.84 0.63
C VAL A 701 -33.00 -44.49 2.13
N GLU A 702 -31.83 -44.45 2.75
CA GLU A 702 -31.68 -44.02 4.15
C GLU A 702 -32.12 -42.56 4.35
N ALA A 703 -31.80 -41.69 3.40
CA ALA A 703 -32.19 -40.28 3.43
C ALA A 703 -33.70 -40.08 3.21
N LEU A 704 -34.30 -40.78 2.25
CA LEU A 704 -35.71 -40.62 1.88
C LEU A 704 -36.68 -41.44 2.74
N GLY A 705 -36.16 -42.42 3.47
CA GLY A 705 -36.94 -43.34 4.31
C GLY A 705 -37.41 -44.60 3.57
N PRO A 706 -37.87 -45.60 4.33
CA PRO A 706 -38.30 -46.89 3.78
C PRO A 706 -39.55 -46.75 2.94
N PHE A 707 -39.68 -47.62 1.94
CA PHE A 707 -40.85 -47.68 1.05
C PHE A 707 -41.21 -49.13 0.73
N THR A 708 -42.37 -49.33 0.11
CA THR A 708 -42.88 -50.67 -0.22
C THR A 708 -43.01 -50.84 -1.72
N ILE A 709 -42.48 -51.95 -2.25
CA ILE A 709 -42.66 -52.35 -3.65
C ILE A 709 -43.59 -53.58 -3.71
N PRO A 710 -44.65 -53.56 -4.55
CA PRO A 710 -45.44 -54.76 -4.82
C PRO A 710 -44.60 -55.83 -5.53
N GLY A 711 -44.52 -57.04 -4.97
CA GLY A 711 -43.87 -58.20 -5.60
C GLY A 711 -44.86 -59.33 -5.90
N LEU A 712 -44.40 -60.36 -6.63
CA LEU A 712 -45.22 -61.52 -7.01
C LEU A 712 -45.87 -62.24 -5.80
N ARG A 713 -45.19 -62.25 -4.64
CA ARG A 713 -45.63 -62.93 -3.41
C ARG A 713 -46.20 -61.97 -2.36
N GLY A 714 -46.47 -60.72 -2.74
CA GLY A 714 -46.92 -59.66 -1.84
C GLY A 714 -45.92 -58.50 -1.78
N ASN A 715 -46.27 -57.52 -0.96
CA ASN A 715 -45.48 -56.31 -0.77
C ASN A 715 -44.16 -56.61 -0.06
N VAL A 716 -43.07 -56.02 -0.56
CA VAL A 716 -41.73 -56.11 0.03
C VAL A 716 -41.36 -54.74 0.57
N ASN A 717 -40.94 -54.68 1.84
CA ASN A 717 -40.41 -53.47 2.43
C ASN A 717 -38.94 -53.28 2.02
N VAL A 718 -38.59 -52.10 1.53
CA VAL A 718 -37.25 -51.73 1.11
C VAL A 718 -36.74 -50.60 2.01
N ASP A 719 -35.56 -50.79 2.58
CA ASP A 719 -34.91 -49.85 3.48
C ASP A 719 -33.38 -49.89 3.31
N GLY A 720 -32.67 -49.05 4.06
CA GLY A 720 -31.21 -48.99 4.00
C GLY A 720 -30.51 -50.29 4.39
N GLN A 721 -31.14 -51.17 5.17
CA GLN A 721 -30.49 -52.41 5.62
C GLN A 721 -30.56 -53.52 4.57
N ASN A 722 -31.56 -53.49 3.68
CA ASN A 722 -31.81 -54.59 2.75
C ASN A 722 -31.69 -54.22 1.26
N VAL A 723 -31.65 -52.93 0.90
CA VAL A 723 -31.71 -52.49 -0.50
C VAL A 723 -30.56 -53.02 -1.36
N GLU A 724 -29.32 -53.05 -0.84
CA GLU A 724 -28.17 -53.59 -1.59
C GLU A 724 -28.34 -55.10 -1.87
N GLU A 725 -28.78 -55.86 -0.88
CA GLU A 725 -29.06 -57.29 -1.04
C GLU A 725 -30.18 -57.52 -2.06
N LEU A 726 -31.22 -56.68 -2.03
CA LEU A 726 -32.34 -56.74 -2.97
C LEU A 726 -31.93 -56.33 -4.39
N LEU A 727 -31.00 -55.40 -4.57
CA LEU A 727 -30.41 -55.05 -5.88
C LEU A 727 -29.64 -56.23 -6.47
N ILE A 728 -28.98 -57.04 -5.63
CA ILE A 728 -28.27 -58.25 -6.06
C ILE A 728 -29.25 -59.40 -6.36
N LYS A 729 -30.24 -59.64 -5.50
CA LYS A 729 -31.16 -60.79 -5.63
C LYS A 729 -32.32 -60.54 -6.59
N GLY A 730 -32.79 -59.30 -6.69
CA GLY A 730 -34.00 -58.91 -7.41
C GLY A 730 -35.28 -59.28 -6.67
N ILE A 731 -36.37 -58.58 -7.02
CA ILE A 731 -37.72 -58.89 -6.55
C ILE A 731 -38.55 -59.38 -7.75
N PRO A 732 -39.14 -60.58 -7.71
CA PRO A 732 -40.01 -61.03 -8.78
C PRO A 732 -41.21 -60.06 -8.97
N PRO A 733 -41.42 -59.53 -10.18
CA PRO A 733 -42.49 -58.57 -10.44
C PRO A 733 -43.88 -59.19 -10.24
N PRO A 734 -44.90 -58.39 -9.86
CA PRO A 734 -46.29 -58.82 -9.93
C PRO A 734 -46.68 -59.28 -11.34
N ALA A 735 -47.68 -60.17 -11.44
CA ALA A 735 -48.16 -60.67 -12.73
C ALA A 735 -48.58 -59.50 -13.64
N GLY A 736 -48.00 -59.44 -14.85
CA GLY A 736 -48.27 -58.38 -15.83
C GLY A 736 -47.51 -57.06 -15.63
N ALA A 737 -46.76 -56.90 -14.54
CA ALA A 737 -46.02 -55.65 -14.23
C ALA A 737 -44.67 -55.53 -14.97
N ASN A 738 -44.27 -56.54 -15.74
CA ASN A 738 -43.00 -56.58 -16.46
C ASN A 738 -43.21 -56.89 -17.96
N PRO A 739 -43.78 -55.96 -18.72
CA PRO A 739 -44.14 -56.17 -20.14
C PRO A 739 -42.92 -56.33 -21.06
N ARG A 740 -41.75 -55.85 -20.64
CA ARG A 740 -40.48 -56.01 -21.36
C ARG A 740 -39.74 -57.31 -21.03
N ASN A 741 -40.31 -58.17 -20.19
CA ASN A 741 -39.72 -59.45 -19.75
C ASN A 741 -38.31 -59.31 -19.16
N TYR A 742 -38.07 -58.22 -18.43
CA TYR A 742 -36.81 -58.01 -17.71
C TYR A 742 -36.55 -59.09 -16.66
N SER A 743 -35.29 -59.32 -16.32
CA SER A 743 -34.97 -60.14 -15.16
C SER A 743 -35.55 -59.52 -13.89
N ALA A 744 -35.76 -60.31 -12.82
CA ALA A 744 -36.23 -59.77 -11.54
C ALA A 744 -35.29 -58.70 -10.97
N ARG A 745 -33.97 -58.81 -11.24
CA ARG A 745 -32.95 -57.82 -10.85
C ARG A 745 -33.15 -56.51 -11.62
N THR A 746 -33.18 -56.58 -12.95
CA THR A 746 -33.34 -55.42 -13.83
C THR A 746 -34.67 -54.69 -13.58
N TRP A 747 -35.76 -55.44 -13.40
CA TRP A 747 -37.06 -54.85 -13.06
C TRP A 747 -37.00 -54.12 -11.72
N PHE A 748 -36.42 -54.74 -10.68
CA PHE A 748 -36.28 -54.09 -9.38
C PHE A 748 -35.41 -52.83 -9.45
N SER A 749 -34.29 -52.86 -10.17
CA SER A 749 -33.43 -51.68 -10.40
C SER A 749 -34.19 -50.54 -11.07
N GLN A 750 -35.00 -50.83 -12.10
CA GLN A 750 -35.88 -49.83 -12.71
C GLN A 750 -36.86 -49.25 -11.69
N THR A 751 -37.57 -50.12 -10.95
CA THR A 751 -38.62 -49.71 -10.00
C THR A 751 -38.06 -48.85 -8.87
N ILE A 752 -36.89 -49.18 -8.30
CA ILE A 752 -36.30 -48.32 -7.26
C ILE A 752 -35.91 -46.95 -7.83
N GLY A 753 -35.34 -46.88 -9.03
CA GLY A 753 -35.02 -45.61 -9.67
C GLY A 753 -36.26 -44.74 -9.88
N GLU A 754 -37.36 -45.36 -10.35
CA GLU A 754 -38.66 -44.69 -10.51
C GLU A 754 -39.24 -44.21 -9.17
N VAL A 755 -39.22 -45.05 -8.12
CA VAL A 755 -39.73 -44.67 -6.79
C VAL A 755 -38.92 -43.54 -6.17
N LEU A 756 -37.58 -43.59 -6.26
CA LEU A 756 -36.72 -42.53 -5.75
C LEU A 756 -36.98 -41.22 -6.51
N LEU A 757 -37.08 -41.28 -7.83
CA LEU A 757 -37.37 -40.11 -8.66
C LEU A 757 -38.78 -39.55 -8.37
N ASP A 758 -39.79 -40.40 -8.22
CA ASP A 758 -41.14 -39.98 -7.87
C ASP A 758 -41.18 -39.34 -6.49
N ARG A 759 -40.37 -39.83 -5.53
CA ARG A 759 -40.24 -39.21 -4.21
C ARG A 759 -39.63 -37.81 -4.31
N LEU A 760 -38.60 -37.63 -5.13
CA LEU A 760 -37.99 -36.32 -5.41
C LEU A 760 -39.00 -35.37 -6.08
N LYS A 761 -39.85 -35.87 -6.99
CA LYS A 761 -40.90 -35.09 -7.67
C LYS A 761 -42.07 -34.72 -6.75
N GLN A 762 -42.47 -35.60 -5.83
CA GLN A 762 -43.55 -35.31 -4.86
C GLN A 762 -43.17 -34.24 -3.84
N GLY A 763 -41.86 -34.05 -3.66
CA GLY A 763 -41.27 -32.98 -2.88
C GLY A 763 -40.82 -33.40 -1.50
N LEU A 764 -39.73 -32.77 -1.05
CA LEU A 764 -39.06 -33.06 0.21
C LEU A 764 -39.32 -31.97 1.23
N THR A 765 -39.33 -32.32 2.51
CA THR A 765 -39.13 -31.35 3.59
C THR A 765 -37.69 -30.81 3.55
N ILE A 766 -37.44 -29.66 4.21
CA ILE A 766 -36.09 -29.08 4.33
C ILE A 766 -35.13 -30.09 4.99
N GLU A 767 -35.59 -30.82 6.00
CA GLU A 767 -34.80 -31.86 6.68
C GLU A 767 -34.47 -33.04 5.75
N GLU A 768 -35.46 -33.57 5.01
CA GLU A 768 -35.22 -34.60 3.99
C GLU A 768 -34.26 -34.13 2.91
N THR A 769 -34.39 -32.87 2.46
CA THR A 769 -33.49 -32.26 1.47
C THR A 769 -32.05 -32.25 2.00
N GLY A 770 -31.83 -31.81 3.24
CA GLY A 770 -30.53 -31.83 3.89
C GLY A 770 -29.93 -33.25 3.96
N ARG A 771 -30.74 -34.26 4.32
CA ARG A 771 -30.31 -35.67 4.35
C ARG A 771 -29.96 -36.21 2.96
N VAL A 772 -30.71 -35.84 1.91
CA VAL A 772 -30.42 -36.24 0.53
C VAL A 772 -29.13 -35.60 0.03
N VAL A 773 -28.90 -34.32 0.29
CA VAL A 773 -27.64 -33.63 -0.06
C VAL A 773 -26.45 -34.30 0.63
N GLN A 774 -26.57 -34.62 1.92
CA GLN A 774 -25.54 -35.36 2.66
C GLN A 774 -25.28 -36.75 2.06
N ALA A 775 -26.34 -37.47 1.65
CA ALA A 775 -26.23 -38.78 1.00
C ALA A 775 -25.51 -38.69 -0.36
N LEU A 776 -25.75 -37.65 -1.15
CA LEU A 776 -25.05 -37.40 -2.42
C LEU A 776 -23.59 -37.02 -2.19
N GLN A 777 -23.31 -36.10 -1.26
CA GLN A 777 -21.94 -35.69 -0.90
C GLN A 777 -21.12 -36.87 -0.40
N ARG A 778 -21.70 -37.70 0.47
CA ARG A 778 -21.08 -38.94 0.94
C ARG A 778 -20.79 -39.88 -0.22
N GLY A 779 -21.72 -40.03 -1.14
CA GLY A 779 -21.57 -40.79 -2.37
C GLY A 779 -20.37 -40.40 -3.20
N LEU A 780 -20.24 -39.09 -3.47
CA LEU A 780 -19.14 -38.53 -4.25
C LEU A 780 -17.80 -38.69 -3.52
N ALA A 781 -17.76 -38.40 -2.21
CA ALA A 781 -16.56 -38.52 -1.38
C ALA A 781 -16.05 -39.97 -1.26
N GLU A 782 -16.97 -40.93 -1.09
CA GLU A 782 -16.65 -42.36 -1.01
C GLU A 782 -16.53 -43.03 -2.40
N LYS A 783 -16.70 -42.29 -3.50
CA LYS A 783 -16.67 -42.78 -4.89
C LYS A 783 -17.69 -43.91 -5.14
N GLU A 784 -18.88 -43.74 -4.57
CA GLU A 784 -20.08 -44.51 -4.87
C GLU A 784 -20.96 -43.81 -5.90
N ALA A 785 -20.71 -42.51 -6.15
CA ALA A 785 -21.18 -41.77 -7.31
C ALA A 785 -20.01 -41.07 -7.99
N LEU A 786 -20.02 -41.02 -9.33
CA LEU A 786 -19.01 -40.33 -10.14
C LEU A 786 -19.73 -39.51 -11.22
N VAL A 787 -19.22 -38.31 -11.52
CA VAL A 787 -19.86 -37.38 -12.47
C VAL A 787 -18.88 -36.95 -13.54
N TYR A 788 -19.30 -37.05 -14.80
CA TYR A 788 -18.59 -36.51 -15.95
C TYR A 788 -19.56 -35.63 -16.75
N LEU A 789 -19.07 -34.47 -17.20
CA LEU A 789 -19.82 -33.48 -17.95
C LEU A 789 -18.99 -33.00 -19.14
N ASP A 790 -19.63 -32.77 -20.28
CA ASP A 790 -18.96 -32.25 -21.48
C ASP A 790 -18.72 -30.73 -21.42
N ASP A 791 -19.42 -30.01 -20.53
CA ASP A 791 -19.15 -28.61 -20.26
C ASP A 791 -17.81 -28.47 -19.50
N GLU A 792 -16.82 -27.83 -20.14
CA GLU A 792 -15.45 -27.75 -19.62
C GLU A 792 -15.37 -27.01 -18.27
N GLN A 793 -16.20 -25.98 -18.04
CA GLN A 793 -16.18 -25.27 -16.76
C GLN A 793 -16.82 -26.11 -15.66
N ALA A 794 -17.93 -26.80 -15.98
CA ALA A 794 -18.56 -27.75 -15.08
C ALA A 794 -17.63 -28.90 -14.70
N GLN A 795 -16.96 -29.48 -15.70
CA GLN A 795 -15.98 -30.54 -15.49
C GLN A 795 -14.78 -30.04 -14.68
N GLN A 796 -14.32 -28.80 -14.90
CA GLN A 796 -13.26 -28.20 -14.08
C GLN A 796 -13.66 -28.11 -12.60
N TRP A 797 -14.88 -27.69 -12.32
CA TRP A 797 -15.39 -27.63 -10.95
C TRP A 797 -15.46 -29.03 -10.30
N LEU A 798 -15.90 -30.05 -11.06
CA LEU A 798 -15.88 -31.44 -10.58
C LEU A 798 -14.45 -31.96 -10.33
N ARG A 799 -13.48 -31.56 -11.17
CA ARG A 799 -12.05 -31.89 -11.05
C ARG A 799 -11.43 -31.29 -9.78
N GLU A 800 -11.79 -30.06 -9.44
CA GLU A 800 -11.32 -29.36 -8.24
C GLU A 800 -11.86 -30.01 -6.96
N ASN A 801 -13.09 -30.55 -7.02
CA ASN A 801 -13.74 -31.25 -5.91
C ASN A 801 -13.45 -32.77 -5.86
N ASN A 802 -12.68 -33.30 -6.83
CA ASN A 802 -12.38 -34.74 -6.95
C ASN A 802 -13.62 -35.64 -7.09
N TRP A 803 -14.67 -35.14 -7.75
CA TRP A 803 -15.96 -35.83 -7.94
C TRP A 803 -16.10 -36.53 -9.29
N ASP A 804 -15.14 -36.32 -10.19
CA ASP A 804 -15.14 -36.89 -11.52
C ASP A 804 -14.44 -38.25 -11.63
N GLY A 805 -13.92 -38.80 -10.53
CA GLY A 805 -13.34 -40.15 -10.51
C GLY A 805 -12.11 -40.32 -11.40
N ARG A 806 -11.48 -39.24 -11.84
CA ARG A 806 -10.26 -39.30 -12.66
C ARG A 806 -9.11 -39.95 -11.92
N VAL A 807 -8.17 -40.53 -12.65
CA VAL A 807 -6.89 -40.95 -12.08
C VAL A 807 -6.04 -39.70 -11.86
N LEU A 808 -5.68 -39.43 -10.60
CA LEU A 808 -5.00 -38.18 -10.26
C LEU A 808 -3.54 -38.18 -10.76
N PRO A 809 -3.06 -37.08 -11.37
CA PRO A 809 -1.65 -36.90 -11.62
C PRO A 809 -0.89 -36.93 -10.28
N SER A 810 0.32 -37.47 -10.29
CA SER A 810 1.17 -37.48 -9.10
C SER A 810 2.60 -37.17 -9.48
N GLU A 811 3.17 -36.18 -8.79
CA GLU A 811 4.60 -35.84 -8.83
C GLU A 811 5.38 -36.58 -7.73
N THR A 812 4.66 -37.22 -6.80
CA THR A 812 5.18 -37.97 -5.65
C THR A 812 4.69 -39.43 -5.68
N ASP A 813 4.86 -40.17 -4.58
CA ASP A 813 4.43 -41.56 -4.52
C ASP A 813 2.92 -41.69 -4.75
N TYR A 814 2.54 -42.73 -5.47
CA TYR A 814 1.18 -42.94 -5.92
C TYR A 814 0.81 -44.41 -5.94
N LEU A 815 -0.37 -44.73 -5.43
CA LEU A 815 -0.96 -46.05 -5.50
C LEU A 815 -2.41 -45.98 -5.89
N LEU A 816 -2.79 -46.79 -6.88
CA LEU A 816 -4.18 -47.15 -7.16
C LEU A 816 -4.23 -48.63 -7.53
N VAL A 817 -4.96 -49.42 -6.73
CA VAL A 817 -5.18 -50.84 -6.95
C VAL A 817 -6.58 -51.02 -7.52
N VAL A 818 -6.68 -51.59 -8.72
CA VAL A 818 -7.91 -51.74 -9.48
C VAL A 818 -8.17 -53.21 -9.77
N ASN A 819 -9.24 -53.74 -9.20
CA ASN A 819 -9.77 -55.05 -9.54
C ASN A 819 -10.84 -54.93 -10.64
N SER A 820 -10.94 -55.93 -11.52
CA SER A 820 -11.97 -56.03 -12.55
C SER A 820 -12.38 -57.49 -12.69
N ASP A 821 -13.52 -57.83 -12.09
CA ASP A 821 -14.08 -59.18 -12.11
C ASP A 821 -14.67 -59.47 -13.49
N LEU A 822 -13.94 -60.16 -14.34
CA LEU A 822 -14.29 -60.36 -15.73
C LEU A 822 -15.50 -61.27 -15.95
N TYR A 823 -15.99 -61.98 -14.92
CA TYR A 823 -17.09 -62.93 -15.09
C TYR A 823 -18.22 -62.84 -14.06
N GLY A 824 -18.06 -62.05 -12.99
CA GLY A 824 -19.12 -61.73 -12.04
C GLY A 824 -19.64 -62.93 -11.24
N SER A 825 -18.97 -64.08 -11.34
CA SER A 825 -19.42 -65.38 -10.82
C SER A 825 -19.56 -65.41 -9.30
N ILE A 826 -18.88 -64.52 -8.57
CA ILE A 826 -19.06 -64.38 -7.12
C ILE A 826 -20.36 -63.64 -6.79
N ALA A 827 -20.70 -62.59 -7.54
CA ALA A 827 -21.93 -61.83 -7.32
C ALA A 827 -23.19 -62.66 -7.51
N GLU A 828 -23.11 -63.71 -8.34
CA GLU A 828 -24.21 -64.63 -8.60
C GLU A 828 -24.41 -65.64 -7.45
N ALA A 829 -23.32 -66.05 -6.79
CA ALA A 829 -23.33 -67.06 -5.71
C ALA A 829 -23.51 -66.47 -4.29
N LEU A 830 -24.65 -65.79 -4.05
CA LEU A 830 -25.14 -65.36 -2.73
C LEU A 830 -24.51 -64.10 -2.10
N GLY A 831 -24.01 -63.16 -2.91
CA GLY A 831 -23.63 -61.82 -2.41
C GLY A 831 -22.35 -61.77 -1.56
N GLY A 832 -21.49 -62.80 -1.68
CA GLY A 832 -20.16 -62.77 -1.10
C GLY A 832 -19.29 -61.74 -1.83
N ASN A 833 -18.39 -61.09 -1.10
CA ASN A 833 -17.40 -60.20 -1.68
C ASN A 833 -16.03 -60.70 -1.31
N VAL A 834 -15.06 -60.51 -2.20
CA VAL A 834 -13.67 -60.84 -1.89
C VAL A 834 -13.20 -59.88 -0.80
N GLU A 835 -12.79 -60.45 0.33
CA GLU A 835 -12.14 -59.73 1.42
C GLU A 835 -10.74 -59.33 0.96
N ARG A 836 -10.35 -58.08 1.26
CA ARG A 836 -9.08 -57.49 0.84
C ARG A 836 -8.37 -56.88 2.03
N ARG A 837 -7.05 -57.04 2.09
CA ARG A 837 -6.15 -56.29 2.97
C ARG A 837 -4.95 -55.84 2.14
N LEU A 838 -4.57 -54.57 2.26
CA LEU A 838 -3.47 -54.00 1.49
C LEU A 838 -2.42 -53.45 2.45
N ASP A 839 -1.18 -53.86 2.28
CA ASP A 839 -0.06 -53.41 3.10
C ASP A 839 0.98 -52.79 2.16
N TYR A 840 1.35 -51.53 2.41
CA TYR A 840 2.40 -50.83 1.66
C TYR A 840 3.55 -50.46 2.58
N HIS A 841 4.74 -50.94 2.27
CA HIS A 841 5.98 -50.58 2.96
C HIS A 841 6.86 -49.76 2.02
N VAL A 842 7.23 -48.56 2.44
CA VAL A 842 8.20 -47.72 1.72
C VAL A 842 9.45 -47.58 2.57
N GLN A 843 10.60 -47.90 1.98
CA GLN A 843 11.92 -47.66 2.57
C GLN A 843 12.53 -46.42 1.93
N LEU A 844 12.73 -45.39 2.74
CA LEU A 844 13.49 -44.19 2.38
C LEU A 844 14.98 -44.46 2.63
N ASN A 845 15.81 -44.17 1.64
CA ASN A 845 17.24 -44.47 1.65
C ASN A 845 18.07 -43.22 2.01
N GLU A 846 19.31 -43.41 2.45
CA GLU A 846 20.24 -42.30 2.79
C GLU A 846 20.54 -41.39 1.59
N ASP A 847 20.54 -41.94 0.38
CA ASP A 847 20.69 -41.21 -0.89
C ASP A 847 19.40 -40.49 -1.32
N LYS A 848 18.36 -40.52 -0.47
CA LYS A 848 17.04 -39.90 -0.64
C LYS A 848 16.20 -40.54 -1.74
N THR A 849 16.60 -41.71 -2.26
CA THR A 849 15.73 -42.55 -3.09
C THR A 849 14.74 -43.31 -2.20
N ALA A 850 13.73 -43.92 -2.82
CA ALA A 850 12.74 -44.70 -2.09
C ALA A 850 12.43 -46.03 -2.81
N THR A 851 12.26 -47.09 -2.04
CA THR A 851 11.87 -48.42 -2.52
C THR A 851 10.54 -48.82 -1.89
N GLY A 852 9.54 -49.07 -2.72
CA GLY A 852 8.20 -49.49 -2.32
C GLY A 852 8.03 -51.00 -2.39
N GLU A 853 7.28 -51.55 -1.44
CA GLU A 853 6.81 -52.94 -1.40
C GLU A 853 5.32 -52.96 -1.10
N LEU A 854 4.51 -53.38 -2.08
CA LEU A 854 3.06 -53.50 -1.98
C LEU A 854 2.68 -54.98 -1.83
N ARG A 855 1.93 -55.31 -0.79
CA ARG A 855 1.35 -56.63 -0.57
C ARG A 855 -0.18 -56.55 -0.59
N LEU A 856 -0.79 -57.44 -1.36
CA LEU A 856 -2.23 -57.51 -1.54
C LEU A 856 -2.70 -58.90 -1.12
N GLU A 857 -3.49 -58.95 -0.05
CA GLU A 857 -4.11 -60.18 0.42
C GLU A 857 -5.57 -60.23 -0.04
N TYR A 858 -5.93 -61.34 -0.71
CA TYR A 858 -7.30 -61.60 -1.16
C TYR A 858 -7.81 -62.88 -0.52
N LYS A 859 -9.04 -62.85 -0.01
CA LYS A 859 -9.74 -64.02 0.50
C LYS A 859 -11.14 -64.09 -0.09
N ASN A 860 -11.48 -65.21 -0.71
CA ASN A 860 -12.81 -65.45 -1.27
C ASN A 860 -13.66 -66.21 -0.24
N PRO A 861 -14.63 -65.55 0.44
CA PRO A 861 -15.46 -66.21 1.45
C PRO A 861 -16.58 -67.06 0.84
N ASN A 862 -16.69 -67.17 -0.49
CA ASN A 862 -17.76 -67.93 -1.13
C ASN A 862 -17.60 -69.44 -0.83
N PRO A 863 -18.62 -70.13 -0.29
CA PRO A 863 -18.54 -71.57 -0.03
C PRO A 863 -18.67 -72.42 -1.32
N SER A 864 -19.13 -71.83 -2.41
CA SER A 864 -19.30 -72.50 -3.71
C SER A 864 -17.96 -72.60 -4.44
N ASN A 865 -17.75 -73.70 -5.19
CA ASN A 865 -16.56 -73.95 -5.98
C ASN A 865 -15.21 -73.76 -5.25
N PRO A 866 -14.96 -74.53 -4.16
CA PRO A 866 -13.65 -74.59 -3.52
C PRO A 866 -12.61 -75.42 -4.33
N GLY A 867 -13.04 -76.03 -5.44
CA GLY A 867 -12.21 -76.86 -6.31
C GLY A 867 -11.54 -76.06 -7.44
N PRO A 868 -10.98 -76.75 -8.47
CA PRO A 868 -10.43 -76.07 -9.63
C PRO A 868 -11.53 -75.28 -10.36
N CYS A 869 -11.36 -73.98 -10.43
CA CYS A 869 -12.30 -73.08 -11.09
C CYS A 869 -12.35 -73.33 -12.59
N VAL A 870 -13.55 -73.35 -13.17
CA VAL A 870 -13.78 -73.27 -14.61
C VAL A 870 -14.54 -71.97 -14.91
N GLN A 871 -14.03 -71.18 -15.85
CA GLN A 871 -14.60 -69.86 -16.13
C GLN A 871 -16.00 -70.01 -16.73
N GLY A 872 -16.97 -69.33 -16.11
CA GLY A 872 -18.41 -69.48 -16.37
C GLY A 872 -19.16 -70.27 -15.28
N GLU A 873 -18.47 -70.87 -14.32
CA GLU A 873 -19.10 -71.43 -13.11
C GLU A 873 -19.13 -70.39 -11.98
N GLU A 874 -20.16 -70.44 -11.13
CA GLU A 874 -20.36 -69.50 -10.02
C GLU A 874 -19.31 -69.68 -8.88
N GLY A 875 -19.07 -68.67 -8.06
CA GLY A 875 -18.28 -68.78 -6.81
C GLY A 875 -16.76 -68.55 -6.92
N CYS A 876 -16.16 -68.59 -8.11
CA CYS A 876 -14.75 -68.23 -8.32
C CYS A 876 -14.57 -66.74 -8.64
N PHE A 877 -13.51 -66.11 -8.15
CA PHE A 877 -13.14 -64.73 -8.52
C PHE A 877 -12.25 -64.76 -9.75
N TRP A 878 -12.71 -64.25 -10.89
CA TRP A 878 -11.91 -64.18 -12.12
C TRP A 878 -11.49 -62.74 -12.36
N ASP A 879 -10.31 -62.36 -11.91
CA ASP A 879 -9.93 -60.96 -11.80
C ASP A 879 -8.76 -60.59 -12.70
N TYR A 880 -8.88 -59.40 -13.29
CA TYR A 880 -7.76 -58.70 -13.91
C TYR A 880 -7.30 -57.58 -12.99
N LEU A 881 -6.25 -57.84 -12.21
CA LEU A 881 -5.65 -56.89 -11.30
C LEU A 881 -4.82 -55.87 -12.06
N ARG A 882 -4.95 -54.59 -11.71
CA ARG A 882 -4.08 -53.51 -12.18
C ARG A 882 -3.60 -52.67 -11.00
N VAL A 883 -2.30 -52.47 -10.90
CA VAL A 883 -1.66 -51.58 -9.93
C VAL A 883 -1.05 -50.41 -10.69
N TYR A 884 -1.46 -49.19 -10.37
CA TYR A 884 -0.94 -47.97 -10.97
C TYR A 884 0.07 -47.33 -10.02
N LEU A 885 1.28 -47.10 -10.55
CA LEU A 885 2.42 -46.53 -9.86
C LEU A 885 2.84 -45.20 -10.51
N PRO A 886 3.73 -44.40 -9.87
CA PRO A 886 4.34 -43.27 -10.53
C PRO A 886 5.04 -43.71 -11.84
N PRO A 887 4.94 -42.91 -12.91
CA PRO A 887 5.57 -43.21 -14.19
C PRO A 887 7.10 -43.27 -14.02
N GLY A 888 7.76 -44.23 -14.67
CA GLY A 888 9.19 -44.48 -14.52
C GLY A 888 9.61 -45.33 -13.32
N SER A 889 8.66 -45.82 -12.50
CA SER A 889 8.96 -46.77 -11.42
C SER A 889 9.62 -48.05 -11.98
N VAL A 890 10.65 -48.56 -11.31
CA VAL A 890 11.40 -49.73 -11.77
C VAL A 890 11.03 -50.95 -10.93
N VAL A 891 10.32 -51.91 -11.54
CA VAL A 891 9.91 -53.15 -10.87
C VAL A 891 11.12 -54.03 -10.57
N LEU A 892 11.32 -54.36 -9.30
CA LEU A 892 12.37 -55.24 -8.79
C LEU A 892 11.88 -56.68 -8.61
N SER A 893 10.65 -56.86 -8.13
CA SER A 893 10.00 -58.16 -7.93
C SER A 893 8.50 -58.01 -8.13
N ARG A 894 7.85 -59.09 -8.58
CA ARG A 894 6.41 -59.15 -8.84
C ARG A 894 5.89 -60.58 -8.58
N PRO A 895 4.58 -60.76 -8.38
CA PRO A 895 4.01 -62.10 -8.41
C PRO A 895 4.05 -62.68 -9.84
N GLU A 896 3.96 -64.00 -9.94
CA GLU A 896 3.68 -64.70 -11.19
C GLU A 896 2.16 -64.81 -11.39
N PHE A 897 1.70 -64.59 -12.63
CA PHE A 897 0.28 -64.71 -12.97
C PHE A 897 0.09 -65.79 -14.04
N PRO A 898 0.28 -67.08 -13.72
CA PRO A 898 0.12 -68.17 -14.69
C PRO A 898 -1.32 -68.21 -15.20
N LEU A 899 -1.48 -68.45 -16.50
CA LEU A 899 -2.78 -68.52 -17.13
C LEU A 899 -3.62 -69.64 -16.48
N PRO A 900 -4.76 -69.33 -15.84
CA PRO A 900 -5.52 -70.34 -15.13
C PRO A 900 -6.04 -71.44 -16.09
N PRO A 901 -5.85 -72.73 -15.79
CA PRO A 901 -6.29 -73.84 -16.66
C PRO A 901 -7.81 -73.91 -16.90
N GLY A 902 -8.62 -73.27 -16.07
CA GLY A 902 -10.07 -73.17 -16.28
C GLY A 902 -10.52 -71.98 -17.13
N SER A 903 -9.60 -71.10 -17.52
CA SER A 903 -9.92 -69.89 -18.29
C SER A 903 -10.34 -70.23 -19.73
N LEU A 904 -11.12 -69.35 -20.35
CA LEU A 904 -11.46 -69.43 -21.78
C LEU A 904 -10.19 -69.42 -22.64
N TYR A 905 -9.28 -68.50 -22.35
CA TYR A 905 -8.05 -68.35 -23.12
C TYR A 905 -7.23 -69.66 -23.12
N TYR A 906 -7.09 -70.32 -21.97
CA TYR A 906 -6.48 -71.65 -21.92
C TYR A 906 -7.24 -72.70 -22.74
N ARG A 907 -8.57 -72.76 -22.60
CA ARG A 907 -9.43 -73.71 -23.33
C ARG A 907 -9.37 -73.55 -24.86
N TYR A 908 -9.02 -72.36 -25.35
CA TYR A 908 -8.80 -72.10 -26.77
C TYR A 908 -7.37 -72.41 -27.25
N GLY A 909 -6.56 -73.10 -26.43
CA GLY A 909 -5.28 -73.70 -26.84
C GLY A 909 -4.04 -72.92 -26.41
N HIS A 910 -4.17 -71.93 -25.53
CA HIS A 910 -3.03 -71.21 -24.96
C HIS A 910 -2.42 -71.97 -23.76
N PRO A 911 -1.08 -72.01 -23.62
CA PRO A 911 -0.39 -72.79 -22.59
C PRO A 911 -0.63 -72.25 -21.17
N ALA A 912 -0.75 -73.15 -20.17
CA ALA A 912 -0.96 -72.78 -18.77
C ALA A 912 0.27 -72.09 -18.14
N GLU A 913 1.46 -72.35 -18.68
CA GLU A 913 2.72 -71.73 -18.24
C GLU A 913 2.85 -70.28 -18.71
N MET A 914 1.91 -69.78 -19.53
CA MET A 914 1.89 -68.38 -19.94
C MET A 914 1.67 -67.48 -18.73
N ASP A 915 2.66 -66.64 -18.43
CA ASP A 915 2.51 -65.56 -17.48
C ASP A 915 1.68 -64.43 -18.12
N THR A 916 0.57 -64.08 -17.50
CA THR A 916 -0.38 -63.05 -17.98
C THR A 916 0.01 -61.66 -17.54
N PHE A 917 1.10 -61.51 -16.79
CA PHE A 917 1.62 -60.23 -16.32
C PHE A 917 1.94 -59.27 -17.47
N THR A 918 1.55 -58.01 -17.31
CA THR A 918 1.90 -56.90 -18.22
C THR A 918 2.41 -55.70 -17.43
N ALA A 919 3.37 -54.96 -17.97
CA ALA A 919 3.78 -53.67 -17.46
C ALA A 919 3.77 -52.65 -18.60
N THR A 920 2.94 -51.61 -18.47
CA THR A 920 2.68 -50.66 -19.55
C THR A 920 2.72 -49.24 -19.00
N GLU A 921 3.52 -48.36 -19.61
CA GLU A 921 3.43 -46.91 -19.38
C GLU A 921 2.22 -46.37 -20.14
N GLN A 922 1.21 -45.92 -19.41
CA GLN A 922 0.02 -45.28 -19.96
C GLN A 922 0.34 -43.81 -20.25
N ALA A 923 -0.03 -43.31 -21.42
CA ALA A 923 0.22 -41.91 -21.80
C ALA A 923 -0.79 -40.93 -21.16
N ASP A 924 -2.02 -41.40 -20.91
CA ASP A 924 -3.10 -40.65 -20.28
C ASP A 924 -4.05 -41.63 -19.56
N PRO A 925 -4.08 -41.66 -18.20
CA PRO A 925 -3.26 -40.88 -17.28
C PRO A 925 -1.79 -41.33 -17.32
N TYR A 926 -0.84 -40.40 -17.17
CA TYR A 926 0.60 -40.71 -17.17
C TYR A 926 1.00 -41.51 -15.92
N LYS A 927 1.00 -42.85 -16.04
CA LYS A 927 1.25 -43.83 -14.95
C LYS A 927 1.87 -45.10 -15.51
N LEU A 928 2.63 -45.81 -14.66
CA LEU A 928 3.00 -47.20 -14.91
C LEU A 928 1.88 -48.13 -14.42
N GLU A 929 1.25 -48.86 -15.33
CA GLU A 929 0.26 -49.89 -15.02
C GLU A 929 0.93 -51.28 -14.97
N LEU A 930 0.79 -51.97 -13.83
CA LEU A 930 1.17 -53.37 -13.65
C LEU A 930 -0.11 -54.22 -13.64
N GLY A 931 -0.31 -55.02 -14.68
CA GLY A 931 -1.52 -55.83 -14.90
C GLY A 931 -1.27 -57.34 -14.76
N GLY A 932 -2.29 -58.11 -14.37
CA GLY A 932 -2.24 -59.58 -14.34
C GLY A 932 -3.60 -60.24 -14.20
N PHE A 933 -3.81 -61.38 -14.87
CA PHE A 933 -5.05 -62.16 -14.80
C PHE A 933 -4.89 -63.38 -13.88
N PHE A 934 -5.79 -63.54 -12.92
CA PHE A 934 -5.76 -64.69 -12.02
C PHE A 934 -7.16 -65.17 -11.65
N VAL A 935 -7.20 -66.32 -10.97
CA VAL A 935 -8.43 -66.86 -10.39
C VAL A 935 -8.24 -67.16 -8.91
N LEU A 936 -9.24 -66.81 -8.09
CA LEU A 936 -9.32 -67.18 -6.67
C LEU A 936 -10.54 -68.09 -6.42
N PRO A 937 -10.33 -69.39 -6.18
CA PRO A 937 -11.42 -70.32 -5.83
C PRO A 937 -12.19 -69.93 -4.57
N GLY A 938 -13.38 -70.49 -4.40
CA GLY A 938 -14.16 -70.32 -3.17
C GLY A 938 -13.39 -70.84 -1.95
N GLN A 939 -13.52 -70.17 -0.79
CA GLN A 939 -12.79 -70.44 0.46
C GLN A 939 -11.26 -70.33 0.36
N ALA A 940 -10.70 -69.93 -0.78
CA ALA A 940 -9.26 -69.78 -0.96
C ALA A 940 -8.79 -68.37 -0.56
N ALA A 941 -7.51 -68.27 -0.24
CA ALA A 941 -6.81 -67.01 -0.05
C ALA A 941 -5.51 -66.99 -0.87
N THR A 942 -5.09 -65.80 -1.29
CA THR A 942 -3.83 -65.59 -2.00
C THR A 942 -3.19 -64.27 -1.59
N GLU A 943 -1.87 -64.19 -1.70
CA GLU A 943 -1.07 -63.00 -1.43
C GLU A 943 -0.27 -62.67 -2.69
N LEU A 944 -0.31 -61.40 -3.12
CA LEU A 944 0.40 -60.89 -4.29
C LEU A 944 1.33 -59.75 -3.84
N SER A 945 2.63 -59.85 -4.15
CA SER A 945 3.63 -58.89 -3.67
C SER A 945 4.43 -58.25 -4.81
N PHE A 946 4.43 -56.93 -4.87
CA PHE A 946 5.21 -56.12 -5.80
C PHE A 946 6.30 -55.37 -5.06
N LYS A 947 7.51 -55.32 -5.61
CA LYS A 947 8.61 -54.51 -5.09
C LYS A 947 9.21 -53.69 -6.21
N TYR A 948 9.41 -52.40 -5.99
CA TYR A 948 9.86 -51.48 -7.02
C TYR A 948 10.66 -50.30 -6.43
N ASN A 949 11.54 -49.72 -7.25
CA ASN A 949 12.14 -48.42 -6.95
C ASN A 949 11.25 -47.31 -7.49
N LEU A 950 11.06 -46.27 -6.68
CA LEU A 950 10.33 -45.08 -7.07
C LEU A 950 11.21 -44.18 -7.95
N PRO A 951 10.61 -43.44 -8.89
CA PRO A 951 11.33 -42.67 -9.91
C PRO A 951 11.83 -41.31 -9.40
N PHE A 952 11.54 -40.95 -8.14
CA PHE A 952 11.87 -39.66 -7.56
C PHE A 952 12.83 -39.78 -6.37
N SER A 953 13.48 -38.66 -6.05
CA SER A 953 14.18 -38.47 -4.78
C SER A 953 13.34 -37.56 -3.88
N LEU A 954 13.47 -37.71 -2.56
CA LEU A 954 12.73 -36.89 -1.59
C LEU A 954 12.96 -35.39 -1.83
N GLU A 955 11.87 -34.63 -1.81
CA GLU A 955 11.89 -33.19 -2.01
C GLU A 955 12.44 -32.47 -0.77
N ALA A 956 13.31 -31.48 -0.97
CA ALA A 956 13.89 -30.69 0.12
C ALA A 956 13.05 -29.44 0.39
N GLU A 957 12.54 -29.29 1.61
CA GLU A 957 11.78 -28.11 2.05
C GLU A 957 12.65 -27.07 2.79
N GLY A 958 13.95 -27.34 2.95
CA GLY A 958 14.88 -26.47 3.66
C GLY A 958 16.24 -27.11 3.89
N LYS A 959 17.07 -26.51 4.75
CA LYS A 959 18.37 -27.08 5.11
C LYS A 959 18.20 -28.34 5.95
N GLY A 960 18.31 -29.49 5.32
CA GLY A 960 18.27 -30.80 5.97
C GLY A 960 16.87 -31.34 6.26
N THR A 961 15.82 -30.71 5.75
CA THR A 961 14.43 -31.18 5.91
C THR A 961 13.89 -31.68 4.58
N TYR A 962 13.28 -32.87 4.59
CA TYR A 962 12.75 -33.55 3.42
C TYR A 962 11.30 -33.96 3.64
N LEU A 963 10.54 -33.97 2.55
CA LEU A 963 9.14 -34.35 2.52
C LEU A 963 8.95 -35.63 1.71
N TYR A 964 8.32 -36.63 2.33
CA TYR A 964 7.76 -37.79 1.65
C TYR A 964 6.25 -37.64 1.56
N GLN A 965 5.67 -37.88 0.38
CA GLN A 965 4.23 -37.87 0.17
C GLN A 965 3.78 -39.12 -0.59
N LEU A 966 2.69 -39.72 -0.14
CA LEU A 966 1.97 -40.80 -0.82
C LEU A 966 0.52 -40.41 -1.03
N LEU A 967 0.04 -40.49 -2.27
CA LEU A 967 -1.39 -40.47 -2.60
C LEU A 967 -1.86 -41.90 -2.89
N TRP A 968 -2.66 -42.46 -1.98
CA TRP A 968 -3.35 -43.73 -2.20
C TRP A 968 -4.79 -43.45 -2.63
N GLN A 969 -5.07 -43.62 -3.92
CA GLN A 969 -6.38 -43.40 -4.51
C GLN A 969 -7.27 -44.64 -4.34
N LYS A 970 -8.51 -44.46 -3.90
CA LYS A 970 -9.51 -45.52 -3.75
C LYS A 970 -10.06 -45.93 -5.11
N GLN A 971 -10.25 -47.25 -5.30
CA GLN A 971 -11.09 -47.76 -6.39
C GLN A 971 -12.57 -47.46 -6.11
N PRO A 972 -13.30 -46.82 -7.04
CA PRO A 972 -14.75 -46.65 -6.89
C PRO A 972 -15.47 -47.99 -6.70
N GLY A 973 -16.55 -48.00 -5.92
CA GLY A 973 -17.34 -49.21 -5.67
C GLY A 973 -16.70 -50.29 -4.77
N THR A 974 -15.51 -50.08 -4.21
CA THR A 974 -14.98 -50.96 -3.14
C THR A 974 -15.42 -50.50 -1.74
N TRP A 975 -15.58 -51.45 -0.80
CA TRP A 975 -15.73 -51.12 0.62
C TRP A 975 -14.49 -50.41 1.18
N ALA A 976 -14.68 -49.83 2.37
CA ALA A 976 -13.62 -49.38 3.25
C ALA A 976 -12.62 -50.52 3.47
N THR A 977 -11.52 -50.49 2.71
CA THR A 977 -10.53 -51.56 2.68
C THR A 977 -9.48 -51.30 3.75
N PRO A 978 -9.17 -52.25 4.65
CA PRO A 978 -8.09 -52.08 5.61
C PRO A 978 -6.75 -51.89 4.89
N VAL A 979 -6.07 -50.78 5.19
CA VAL A 979 -4.77 -50.43 4.63
C VAL A 979 -3.78 -50.14 5.76
N THR A 980 -2.60 -50.76 5.67
CA THR A 980 -1.45 -50.45 6.50
C THR A 980 -0.37 -49.80 5.64
N VAL A 981 0.04 -48.57 5.98
CA VAL A 981 1.19 -47.90 5.36
C VAL A 981 2.32 -47.83 6.36
N THR A 982 3.48 -48.38 5.99
CA THR A 982 4.69 -48.34 6.82
C THR A 982 5.78 -47.55 6.10
N VAL A 983 6.26 -46.47 6.73
CA VAL A 983 7.35 -45.64 6.21
C VAL A 983 8.59 -45.89 7.06
N SER A 984 9.59 -46.55 6.49
CA SER A 984 10.89 -46.77 7.12
C SER A 984 11.93 -45.79 6.59
N PHE A 985 12.81 -45.30 7.46
CA PHE A 985 13.83 -44.30 7.14
C PHE A 985 15.08 -44.51 8.01
N PRO A 986 16.25 -43.94 7.65
CA PRO A 986 17.47 -44.10 8.44
C PRO A 986 17.28 -43.63 9.89
N GLU A 987 17.76 -44.40 10.87
CA GLU A 987 17.60 -44.09 12.31
C GLU A 987 18.21 -42.73 12.72
N SER A 988 19.13 -42.19 11.92
CA SER A 988 19.72 -40.87 12.08
C SER A 988 18.76 -39.71 11.78
N TRP A 989 17.64 -39.97 11.10
CA TRP A 989 16.67 -38.92 10.75
C TRP A 989 15.62 -38.76 11.84
N GLN A 990 15.15 -37.53 12.04
CA GLN A 990 14.13 -37.18 13.02
C GLN A 990 12.82 -36.84 12.33
N VAL A 991 11.70 -37.28 12.92
CA VAL A 991 10.36 -36.97 12.42
C VAL A 991 9.94 -35.60 12.95
N GLU A 992 9.67 -34.64 12.06
CA GLU A 992 9.16 -33.31 12.44
C GLU A 992 7.63 -33.29 12.44
N LYS A 993 7.01 -33.86 11.42
CA LYS A 993 5.55 -33.82 11.22
C LYS A 993 5.08 -35.04 10.45
N VAL A 994 3.91 -35.58 10.83
CA VAL A 994 3.20 -36.63 10.09
C VAL A 994 1.73 -36.25 9.93
N GLU A 995 1.18 -36.48 8.74
CA GLU A 995 -0.24 -36.32 8.44
C GLU A 995 -0.70 -37.47 7.53
N PRO A 996 -1.81 -38.17 7.82
CA PRO A 996 -2.65 -38.08 9.03
C PRO A 996 -1.89 -38.51 10.29
N ALA A 997 -2.56 -38.53 11.44
CA ALA A 997 -1.95 -39.06 12.66
C ALA A 997 -1.55 -40.53 12.45
N ALA A 998 -0.29 -40.84 12.76
CA ALA A 998 0.23 -42.21 12.73
C ALA A 998 -0.28 -43.02 13.94
N GLU A 999 -0.42 -44.33 13.76
CA GLU A 999 -0.72 -45.25 14.87
C GLU A 999 0.51 -45.42 15.78
N SER A 1000 1.69 -45.57 15.18
CA SER A 1000 2.95 -45.63 15.90
C SER A 1000 4.05 -44.87 15.17
N ILE A 1001 4.94 -44.26 15.97
CA ILE A 1001 6.16 -43.61 15.51
C ILE A 1001 7.28 -44.17 16.38
N GLU A 1002 8.13 -44.98 15.78
CA GLU A 1002 9.31 -45.57 16.40
C GLU A 1002 10.59 -45.04 15.74
N LYS A 1003 11.76 -45.37 16.30
CA LYS A 1003 13.02 -44.98 15.66
C LYS A 1003 13.13 -45.67 14.29
N GLY A 1004 13.22 -44.87 13.23
CA GLY A 1004 13.38 -45.35 11.86
C GLY A 1004 12.10 -45.91 11.21
N GLN A 1005 10.93 -45.79 11.85
CA GLN A 1005 9.68 -46.33 11.31
C GLN A 1005 8.44 -45.56 11.77
N ILE A 1006 7.51 -45.33 10.84
CA ILE A 1006 6.16 -44.81 11.10
C ILE A 1006 5.13 -45.78 10.52
N ILE A 1007 4.07 -46.07 11.28
CA ILE A 1007 2.98 -46.95 10.84
C ILE A 1007 1.66 -46.19 10.86
N PHE A 1008 0.94 -46.25 9.75
CA PHE A 1008 -0.43 -45.78 9.60
C PHE A 1008 -1.36 -46.96 9.36
N ASN A 1009 -2.47 -47.04 10.11
CA ASN A 1009 -3.57 -47.94 9.80
C ASN A 1009 -4.80 -47.11 9.50
N VAL A 1010 -5.32 -47.23 8.29
CA VAL A 1010 -6.50 -46.50 7.83
C VAL A 1010 -7.46 -47.44 7.12
N ALA A 1011 -8.73 -47.05 7.06
CA ALA A 1011 -9.69 -47.69 6.17
C ALA A 1011 -9.79 -46.84 4.89
N LEU A 1012 -9.46 -47.42 3.74
CA LEU A 1012 -9.50 -46.74 2.44
C LEU A 1012 -10.95 -46.66 1.93
N ASP A 1013 -11.75 -45.81 2.56
CA ASP A 1013 -13.14 -45.47 2.18
C ASP A 1013 -13.20 -44.27 1.22
N ARG A 1014 -12.11 -43.52 1.12
CA ARG A 1014 -11.86 -42.37 0.24
C ARG A 1014 -10.39 -42.31 -0.17
N ASP A 1015 -10.03 -41.38 -1.05
CA ASP A 1015 -8.63 -41.12 -1.37
C ASP A 1015 -7.87 -40.63 -0.13
N SER A 1016 -6.73 -41.25 0.16
CA SER A 1016 -5.93 -40.98 1.34
C SER A 1016 -4.57 -40.40 0.96
N ARG A 1017 -4.17 -39.33 1.62
CA ARG A 1017 -2.84 -38.72 1.47
C ARG A 1017 -2.05 -38.92 2.75
N PHE A 1018 -0.80 -39.36 2.61
CA PHE A 1018 0.14 -39.52 3.72
C PHE A 1018 1.33 -38.59 3.46
N GLN A 1019 1.72 -37.83 4.47
CA GLN A 1019 2.84 -36.90 4.43
C GLN A 1019 3.73 -37.14 5.65
N VAL A 1020 5.03 -37.25 5.41
CA VAL A 1020 6.04 -37.42 6.46
C VAL A 1020 7.15 -36.41 6.21
N ARG A 1021 7.33 -35.48 7.15
CA ARG A 1021 8.42 -34.51 7.16
C ARG A 1021 9.55 -35.00 8.06
N LEU A 1022 10.74 -35.13 7.49
CA LEU A 1022 11.91 -35.72 8.13
C LEU A 1022 13.07 -34.72 8.11
N GLN A 1023 13.74 -34.57 9.25
CA GLN A 1023 14.99 -33.85 9.37
C GLN A 1023 16.16 -34.82 9.37
N THR A 1024 17.05 -34.71 8.39
CA THR A 1024 18.31 -35.46 8.37
C THR A 1024 19.26 -34.80 9.37
N GLY A 1025 19.76 -35.54 10.35
CA GLY A 1025 20.80 -35.04 11.25
C GLY A 1025 21.98 -34.50 10.44
N GLY A 1026 22.27 -33.21 10.57
CA GLY A 1026 23.39 -32.57 9.88
C GLY A 1026 24.74 -32.93 10.52
N GLU A 1027 25.75 -33.09 9.67
CA GLU A 1027 27.13 -32.71 10.03
C GLU A 1027 27.21 -31.22 10.38
#